data_AF-A0A929D6B9-F1
#
_entry.id   AF-A0A929D6B9-F1
#
_cell.length_a   1.000
_cell.length_b   1.000
_cell.length_c   1.000
_cell.angle_alpha   90.00
_cell.angle_beta   90.00
_cell.angle_gamma   90.00
#
_symmetry.space_group_name_H-M   'P 1'
#
loop_
_entity.id
_entity.type
_entity.pdbx_description
1 polymer ?
#
loop_
_entity_poly.entity_id
_entity_poly.type
_entity_poly.pdbx_seq_one_letter_code
_entity_poly.pdbx_strand_id
1 'polypeptide(L)'
;MLIPLFCYFFFFKAVKWQKRKEKLYLLIEVFDLKSNELILGLDIGSTTIKAIVMDSVSEEILWKGYERHETKQAETLLEFLETIQNKFPIKSGKTRSFITGSGGGVLAPVIGAKFVQEVNAISLAVEKLHPDTGSVIEIGGQDSKMIFWVEDEKTGAKIKQPTMNDKCAGGTGAVIDKIGGKLGFTQEKLQQLTTDASKLHPVAGRCGVFAETDINSLQKQGVPSEELMNSLFEAIVQQNLSVLARGNTLFPNVLLLGGPHKFIPALAAAWRRNIPPVWEERNFSIPPDADLNELIKVPDDANYFAAIGTIVYGMTEDEDVGIYKGTDDLRGFIEESKSHVSVGGSAGFFSLSRERDEFARNYSLEEHNPKRADIKRKIKGYIGIDGGSTSTKAVVLDDKGEILAKAYRLSGGNPLEDTKGVVRELKYKVESSGFSLDVRGVGTTGYAKDMLKEALQADVALVETVAHTQSALKFFDDVDVICDVGGQDIKVILLKEGRVKDFKLNTQCSAGNGYFLQSTARQFGYQVHEYADAAFSAVKIPTFNYGCAVFLESDIVNFQQQGWRREEILAGLAMVLPKNIWLYVVQEPNLKKLGKTFVLQGGTQKNLAAVKAQHDYILSKVPDGRILVHPHTGESGAIGAALEVMGESSSFIGFDALETLSFSSLRDESTRCHFCPNDCMRTFIDLKCDNEDSRRYIIAPCEKGSVEEKGDMISLNRKLESIKKKNPDLSSFAFREAFRKKRVESSDQSLLKKKLVEKREKIRVGIPRVLNIYSMAPFFIAYLESIGIDSSNIIFSDSLDEEMFKEGSRRGSIDQCFPSKASLPHVHNLIYHKNVNMIFLPIIIDLPTSLEGTVDRLACPTVQATPEVCKAAFTRDNDVFLERGIDYVEPVLNMGDRDLLERQMLDCFKKITGISKSENRMALEKGFSALQSFSLSQREKGREIIDMLENERRIGLVLIGRPYHNDPGLNHGIIEEIQKDGYPILTTDSLPLDEDILHRLFGEEVERKEIKSAMDISDVWKNSYSENSNKKIWGAKYVARHPNLVALDLSNFKCGHDSPIYSLIEDILHSSNTPYFTFHDIDENKPSGSIKIRVETINYFLKQYEDELKKRYALEDALEVRLKAYEAELSAA
;
A
#
# COMPACT_ATOMS: atom_id res chain seq x y z
N MET A 1 -30.01 67.94 -22.19
CA MET A 1 -31.14 68.89 -22.08
C MET A 1 -32.22 68.23 -21.26
N LEU A 2 -32.52 68.84 -20.10
CA LEU A 2 -33.78 68.89 -19.36
C LEU A 2 -34.88 67.82 -19.54
N ILE A 3 -35.36 67.36 -18.36
CA ILE A 3 -36.74 66.90 -18.02
C ILE A 3 -37.03 65.42 -18.35
N PRO A 4 -37.70 64.66 -17.44
CA PRO A 4 -38.63 65.17 -16.42
C PRO A 4 -38.33 64.86 -14.94
N LEU A 5 -38.45 65.94 -14.16
CA LEU A 5 -38.78 65.98 -12.74
C LEU A 5 -40.21 65.44 -12.54
N PHE A 6 -40.39 64.35 -11.78
CA PHE A 6 -41.58 64.18 -10.93
C PHE A 6 -41.40 63.21 -9.73
N CYS A 7 -40.29 62.47 -9.62
CA CYS A 7 -40.10 61.50 -8.53
C CYS A 7 -39.36 62.00 -7.27
N TYR A 8 -38.90 63.25 -7.22
CA TYR A 8 -37.93 63.67 -6.19
C TYR A 8 -38.52 64.13 -4.85
N PHE A 9 -39.85 64.34 -4.75
CA PHE A 9 -40.42 64.98 -3.55
C PHE A 9 -41.05 64.03 -2.52
N PHE A 10 -41.33 62.77 -2.86
CA PHE A 10 -41.87 61.78 -1.90
C PHE A 10 -40.79 60.91 -1.22
N PHE A 11 -39.61 60.78 -1.81
CA PHE A 11 -38.54 59.93 -1.25
C PHE A 11 -37.88 60.54 0.00
N PHE A 12 -37.84 61.88 0.12
CA PHE A 12 -37.14 62.54 1.22
C PHE A 12 -37.89 62.57 2.57
N LYS A 13 -39.21 62.32 2.57
CA LYS A 13 -39.97 62.11 3.83
C LYS A 13 -39.98 60.64 4.28
N ALA A 14 -39.89 59.67 3.36
CA ALA A 14 -39.82 58.25 3.72
C ALA A 14 -38.44 57.86 4.29
N VAL A 15 -37.34 58.35 3.71
CA VAL A 15 -35.97 58.00 4.15
C VAL A 15 -35.61 58.59 5.52
N LYS A 16 -36.17 59.76 5.87
CA LYS A 16 -35.99 60.34 7.23
C LYS A 16 -36.81 59.62 8.31
N TRP A 17 -37.88 58.91 7.94
CA TRP A 17 -38.65 58.09 8.87
C TRP A 17 -38.05 56.68 9.03
N GLN A 18 -37.43 56.13 7.97
CA GLN A 18 -36.79 54.82 8.00
C GLN A 18 -35.42 54.84 8.71
N LYS A 19 -34.62 55.91 8.54
CA LYS A 19 -33.36 56.10 9.31
C LYS A 19 -33.57 56.41 10.79
N ARG A 20 -34.76 56.86 11.20
CA ARG A 20 -35.10 56.96 12.63
C ARG A 20 -35.59 55.62 13.21
N LYS A 21 -36.17 54.73 12.41
CA LYS A 21 -36.50 53.37 12.84
C LYS A 21 -35.26 52.48 12.96
N GLU A 22 -34.32 52.50 12.01
CA GLU A 22 -33.07 51.72 12.12
C GLU A 22 -32.18 52.17 13.27
N LYS A 23 -32.11 53.49 13.55
CA LYS A 23 -31.40 53.97 14.74
C LYS A 23 -32.14 53.67 16.04
N LEU A 24 -33.46 53.50 16.03
CA LEU A 24 -34.22 53.10 17.23
C LEU A 24 -34.20 51.58 17.44
N TYR A 25 -34.11 50.76 16.39
CA TYR A 25 -33.89 49.31 16.51
C TYR A 25 -32.44 48.99 16.93
N LEU A 26 -31.43 49.68 16.38
CA LEU A 26 -30.03 49.56 16.88
C LEU A 26 -29.82 50.13 18.30
N LEU A 27 -30.69 51.02 18.77
CA LEU A 27 -30.62 51.52 20.15
C LEU A 27 -31.45 50.67 21.14
N ILE A 28 -32.32 49.78 20.65
CA ILE A 28 -33.12 48.89 21.51
C ILE A 28 -32.46 47.51 21.64
N GLU A 29 -31.70 47.00 20.66
CA GLU A 29 -30.95 45.73 20.80
C GLU A 29 -29.57 45.88 21.46
N VAL A 30 -28.95 47.07 21.43
CA VAL A 30 -27.66 47.31 22.11
C VAL A 30 -27.83 47.58 23.62
N PHE A 31 -29.07 47.73 24.10
CA PHE A 31 -29.35 48.06 25.50
C PHE A 31 -29.60 46.86 26.43
N ASP A 32 -29.54 45.62 25.93
CA ASP A 32 -29.69 44.41 26.78
C ASP A 32 -28.45 43.50 26.86
N LEU A 33 -27.37 43.77 26.11
CA LEU A 33 -26.09 43.03 26.24
C LEU A 33 -25.28 43.40 27.51
N LYS A 34 -25.85 44.16 28.45
CA LYS A 34 -25.13 44.70 29.61
C LYS A 34 -24.99 43.74 30.79
N SER A 35 -25.51 42.52 30.70
CA SER A 35 -25.35 41.48 31.72
C SER A 35 -24.84 40.13 31.20
N ASN A 36 -24.43 40.04 29.93
CA ASN A 36 -24.12 38.74 29.33
C ASN A 36 -22.61 38.45 29.43
N GLU A 37 -22.27 37.50 30.28
CA GLU A 37 -20.92 36.94 30.35
C GLU A 37 -20.65 36.12 29.09
N LEU A 38 -19.78 36.63 28.21
CA LEU A 38 -19.40 35.93 26.98
C LEU A 38 -18.28 34.94 27.25
N ILE A 39 -18.35 33.78 26.59
CA ILE A 39 -17.32 32.75 26.61
C ILE A 39 -16.88 32.40 25.19
N LEU A 40 -15.56 32.24 25.02
CA LEU A 40 -14.94 31.95 23.74
C LEU A 40 -14.51 30.48 23.68
N GLY A 41 -14.99 29.75 22.69
CA GLY A 41 -14.55 28.39 22.37
C GLY A 41 -13.73 28.36 21.09
N LEU A 42 -12.54 27.76 21.14
CA LEU A 42 -11.60 27.73 20.02
C LEU A 42 -11.19 26.28 19.70
N ASP A 43 -11.15 25.92 18.42
CA ASP A 43 -10.57 24.67 17.93
C ASP A 43 -9.52 24.98 16.86
N ILE A 44 -8.24 24.80 17.21
CA ILE A 44 -7.09 24.99 16.31
C ILE A 44 -6.68 23.64 15.75
N GLY A 45 -7.37 23.21 14.71
CA GLY A 45 -7.08 21.97 14.00
C GLY A 45 -5.80 22.04 13.16
N SER A 46 -5.44 20.92 12.54
CA SER A 46 -4.24 20.80 11.69
C SER A 46 -4.36 21.53 10.34
N THR A 47 -5.59 21.77 9.88
CA THR A 47 -5.88 22.43 8.60
C THR A 47 -6.80 23.64 8.73
N THR A 48 -7.50 23.80 9.86
CA THR A 48 -8.59 24.76 10.05
C THR A 48 -8.58 25.35 11.45
N ILE A 49 -9.09 26.57 11.57
CA ILE A 49 -9.43 27.20 12.84
C ILE A 49 -10.96 27.34 12.90
N LYS A 50 -11.55 26.93 14.01
CA LYS A 50 -12.93 27.28 14.36
C LYS A 50 -12.97 28.10 15.63
N ALA A 51 -13.91 29.03 15.68
CA ALA A 51 -14.20 29.80 16.88
C ALA A 51 -15.69 29.99 17.08
N ILE A 52 -16.08 30.03 18.35
CA ILE A 52 -17.45 30.24 18.80
C ILE A 52 -17.44 31.30 19.88
N VAL A 53 -18.38 32.24 19.77
CA VAL A 53 -18.75 33.16 20.85
C VAL A 53 -20.12 32.73 21.34
N MET A 54 -20.21 32.36 22.61
CA MET A 54 -21.46 31.96 23.26
C MET A 54 -21.77 32.89 24.42
N ASP A 55 -23.06 33.12 24.63
CA ASP A 55 -23.59 33.69 25.84
C ASP A 55 -23.60 32.64 26.95
N SER A 56 -22.88 32.85 28.05
CA SER A 56 -22.81 31.82 29.12
C SER A 56 -24.09 31.68 29.94
N VAL A 57 -25.03 32.64 29.87
CA VAL A 57 -26.28 32.61 30.62
C VAL A 57 -27.40 32.01 29.78
N SER A 58 -27.59 32.48 28.55
CA SER A 58 -28.61 31.92 27.64
C SER A 58 -28.16 30.65 26.93
N GLU A 59 -26.86 30.34 26.98
CA GLU A 59 -26.21 29.27 26.19
C GLU A 59 -26.37 29.44 24.66
N GLU A 60 -26.76 30.62 24.19
CA GLU A 60 -26.95 30.89 22.76
C GLU A 60 -25.61 31.16 22.05
N ILE A 61 -25.40 30.53 20.89
CA ILE A 61 -24.24 30.81 20.04
C ILE A 61 -24.48 32.09 19.25
N LEU A 62 -23.77 33.16 19.62
CA LEU A 62 -23.89 34.48 19.01
C LEU A 62 -23.06 34.62 17.72
N TRP A 63 -21.97 33.86 17.61
CA TRP A 63 -21.11 33.89 16.42
C TRP A 63 -20.32 32.60 16.25
N LYS A 64 -20.09 32.23 14.99
CA LYS A 64 -19.27 31.10 14.56
C LYS A 64 -18.33 31.55 13.43
N GLY A 65 -17.09 31.12 13.48
CA GLY A 65 -16.11 31.32 12.41
C GLY A 65 -15.42 30.01 12.06
N TYR A 66 -15.21 29.77 10.77
CA TYR A 66 -14.47 28.61 10.25
C TYR A 66 -13.59 29.07 9.09
N GLU A 67 -12.29 28.80 9.17
CA GLU A 67 -11.34 29.17 8.12
C GLU A 67 -10.21 28.14 8.01
N ARG A 68 -9.75 27.90 6.78
CA ARG A 68 -8.54 27.12 6.53
C ARG A 68 -7.34 28.04 6.72
N HIS A 69 -6.47 27.73 7.67
CA HIS A 69 -5.36 28.63 8.02
C HIS A 69 -4.17 28.56 7.03
N GLU A 70 -4.17 27.64 6.07
CA GLU A 70 -3.09 27.49 5.07
C GLU A 70 -1.69 27.60 5.66
N THR A 71 -1.42 26.82 6.72
CA THR A 71 -0.14 26.81 7.48
C THR A 71 0.15 28.05 8.35
N LYS A 72 -0.76 29.01 8.45
CA LYS A 72 -0.64 30.26 9.22
C LYS A 72 -1.52 30.26 10.48
N GLN A 73 -1.33 29.28 11.36
CA GLN A 73 -2.22 29.07 12.52
C GLN A 73 -2.30 30.30 13.45
N ALA A 74 -1.15 30.90 13.78
CA ALA A 74 -1.12 32.05 14.68
C ALA A 74 -1.75 33.31 14.04
N GLU A 75 -1.47 33.56 12.76
CA GLU A 75 -2.01 34.68 12.02
C GLU A 75 -3.53 34.57 11.82
N THR A 76 -4.03 33.40 11.39
CA THR A 76 -5.48 33.20 11.23
C THR A 76 -6.21 33.25 12.59
N LEU A 77 -5.58 32.78 13.68
CA LEU A 77 -6.14 32.96 15.02
C LEU A 77 -6.22 34.44 15.40
N LEU A 78 -5.19 35.22 15.08
CA LEU A 78 -5.17 36.66 15.32
C LEU A 78 -6.32 37.35 14.56
N GLU A 79 -6.52 37.04 13.28
CA GLU A 79 -7.62 37.57 12.46
C GLU A 79 -9.00 37.25 13.05
N PHE A 80 -9.18 36.03 13.58
CA PHE A 80 -10.40 35.63 14.28
C PHE A 80 -10.62 36.46 15.54
N LEU A 81 -9.60 36.58 16.40
CA LEU A 81 -9.69 37.33 17.65
C LEU A 81 -9.96 38.82 17.41
N GLU A 82 -9.31 39.42 16.40
CA GLU A 82 -9.58 40.81 15.98
C GLU A 82 -11.02 40.97 15.48
N THR A 83 -11.49 40.05 14.65
CA THR A 83 -12.88 40.05 14.15
C THR A 83 -13.88 39.96 15.30
N ILE A 84 -13.61 39.11 16.29
CA ILE A 84 -14.45 38.94 17.47
C ILE A 84 -14.42 40.20 18.35
N GLN A 85 -13.24 40.76 18.65
CA GLN A 85 -13.09 42.00 19.44
C GLN A 85 -13.81 43.20 18.81
N ASN A 86 -13.88 43.25 17.47
CA ASN A 86 -14.58 44.31 16.75
C ASN A 86 -16.12 44.16 16.81
N LYS A 87 -16.64 42.95 16.99
CA LYS A 87 -18.09 42.66 16.97
C LYS A 87 -18.70 42.54 18.35
N PHE A 88 -17.93 42.08 19.34
CA PHE A 88 -18.41 41.72 20.67
C PHE A 88 -17.61 42.45 21.75
N PRO A 89 -18.21 42.75 22.92
CA PRO A 89 -17.54 43.45 24.03
C PRO A 89 -16.56 42.56 24.80
N ILE A 90 -15.74 41.76 24.11
CA ILE A 90 -14.70 40.90 24.70
C ILE A 90 -13.59 41.76 25.28
N LYS A 91 -13.20 41.51 26.54
CA LYS A 91 -12.18 42.28 27.26
C LYS A 91 -11.10 41.37 27.83
N SER A 92 -9.85 41.76 27.61
CA SER A 92 -8.70 41.14 28.28
C SER A 92 -8.89 41.20 29.81
N GLY A 93 -8.57 40.10 30.49
CA GLY A 93 -8.71 39.96 31.93
C GLY A 93 -10.15 39.74 32.43
N LYS A 94 -11.15 39.65 31.55
CA LYS A 94 -12.57 39.48 31.93
C LYS A 94 -13.30 38.39 31.17
N THR A 95 -12.97 38.19 29.89
CA THR A 95 -13.61 37.17 29.08
C THR A 95 -12.92 35.83 29.26
N ARG A 96 -13.70 34.76 29.42
CA ARG A 96 -13.17 33.39 29.51
C ARG A 96 -13.01 32.81 28.10
N SER A 97 -11.92 32.09 27.89
CA SER A 97 -11.53 31.47 26.63
C SER A 97 -10.95 30.08 26.87
N PHE A 98 -11.48 29.13 26.11
CA PHE A 98 -11.09 27.74 26.14
C PHE A 98 -10.72 27.30 24.73
N ILE A 99 -9.72 26.43 24.61
CA ILE A 99 -9.09 26.11 23.34
C ILE A 99 -8.74 24.62 23.28
N THR A 100 -8.94 24.02 22.12
CA THR A 100 -8.60 22.63 21.82
C THR A 100 -7.92 22.53 20.45
N GLY A 101 -7.69 21.30 20.00
CA GLY A 101 -7.11 20.98 18.70
C GLY A 101 -5.58 20.94 18.73
N SER A 102 -5.02 20.39 17.65
CA SER A 102 -3.58 20.14 17.52
C SER A 102 -2.69 21.37 17.74
N GLY A 103 -3.11 22.56 17.29
CA GLY A 103 -2.36 23.82 17.50
C GLY A 103 -2.74 24.53 18.80
N GLY A 104 -3.78 24.07 19.49
CA GLY A 104 -4.32 24.72 20.68
C GLY A 104 -3.33 24.74 21.83
N GLY A 105 -2.56 23.66 22.03
CA GLY A 105 -1.62 23.56 23.15
C GLY A 105 -0.51 24.62 23.15
N VAL A 106 -0.02 25.01 21.97
CA VAL A 106 1.03 26.03 21.82
C VAL A 106 0.45 27.44 21.94
N LEU A 107 -0.74 27.68 21.38
CA LEU A 107 -1.35 29.01 21.34
C LEU A 107 -2.14 29.35 22.60
N ALA A 108 -2.61 28.35 23.36
CA ALA A 108 -3.39 28.56 24.59
C ALA A 108 -2.69 29.50 25.59
N PRO A 109 -1.41 29.27 25.98
CA PRO A 109 -0.74 30.12 26.95
C PRO A 109 -0.53 31.55 26.45
N VAL A 110 -0.32 31.70 25.12
CA VAL A 110 -0.08 32.98 24.44
C VAL A 110 -1.30 33.89 24.53
N ILE A 111 -2.52 33.35 24.34
CA ILE A 111 -3.75 34.15 24.43
C ILE A 111 -4.41 34.11 25.82
N GLY A 112 -3.86 33.34 26.76
CA GLY A 112 -4.43 33.13 28.10
C GLY A 112 -5.59 32.14 28.15
N ALA A 113 -5.85 31.39 27.08
CA ALA A 113 -6.90 30.39 27.05
C ALA A 113 -6.52 29.12 27.83
N LYS A 114 -7.52 28.41 28.36
CA LYS A 114 -7.32 27.09 28.98
C LYS A 114 -7.40 26.00 27.92
N PHE A 115 -6.36 25.18 27.81
CA PHE A 115 -6.37 24.02 26.92
C PHE A 115 -7.29 22.93 27.45
N VAL A 116 -8.17 22.42 26.59
CA VAL A 116 -9.11 21.32 26.85
C VAL A 116 -8.76 20.17 25.90
N GLN A 117 -8.73 18.94 26.42
CA GLN A 117 -8.47 17.77 25.58
C GLN A 117 -9.65 17.54 24.61
N GLU A 118 -9.35 17.36 23.33
CA GLU A 118 -10.34 17.36 22.25
C GLU A 118 -11.43 16.28 22.35
N VAL A 119 -11.06 15.04 22.65
CA VAL A 119 -12.03 13.93 22.82
C VAL A 119 -12.98 14.22 23.97
N ASN A 120 -12.47 14.80 25.05
CA ASN A 120 -13.28 15.24 26.18
C ASN A 120 -14.22 16.38 25.77
N ALA A 121 -13.73 17.40 25.06
CA ALA A 121 -14.55 18.50 24.56
C ALA A 121 -15.70 17.99 23.68
N ILE A 122 -15.42 17.17 22.68
CA ILE A 122 -16.44 16.58 21.80
C ILE A 122 -17.45 15.77 22.61
N SER A 123 -16.98 14.93 23.54
CA SER A 123 -17.87 14.12 24.38
C SER A 123 -18.84 14.99 25.19
N LEU A 124 -18.36 16.10 25.78
CA LEU A 124 -19.20 17.03 26.53
C LEU A 124 -20.23 17.74 25.64
N ALA A 125 -19.82 18.17 24.45
CA ALA A 125 -20.74 18.76 23.48
C ALA A 125 -21.83 17.78 23.06
N VAL A 126 -21.47 16.52 22.80
CA VAL A 126 -22.42 15.45 22.43
C VAL A 126 -23.38 15.14 23.57
N GLU A 127 -22.89 15.00 24.80
CA GLU A 127 -23.75 14.73 25.96
C GLU A 127 -24.74 15.86 26.25
N LYS A 128 -24.34 17.11 26.00
CA LYS A 128 -25.22 18.28 26.16
C LYS A 128 -26.24 18.42 25.03
N LEU A 129 -25.82 18.28 23.77
CA LEU A 129 -26.67 18.58 22.60
C LEU A 129 -27.44 17.37 22.06
N HIS A 130 -26.92 16.17 22.27
CA HIS A 130 -27.44 14.91 21.73
C HIS A 130 -27.30 13.76 22.76
N PRO A 131 -28.00 13.83 23.91
CA PRO A 131 -27.84 12.88 25.03
C PRO A 131 -28.17 11.41 24.70
N ASP A 132 -28.96 11.18 23.66
CA ASP A 132 -29.38 9.85 23.20
C ASP A 132 -28.38 9.20 22.22
N THR A 133 -27.26 9.85 21.92
CA THR A 133 -26.23 9.32 21.03
C THR A 133 -25.55 8.10 21.63
N GLY A 134 -25.56 6.99 20.88
CA GLY A 134 -24.84 5.77 21.23
C GLY A 134 -23.39 5.76 20.74
N SER A 135 -23.13 6.37 19.57
CA SER A 135 -21.80 6.42 18.96
C SER A 135 -21.52 7.73 18.23
N VAL A 136 -20.27 8.17 18.25
CA VAL A 136 -19.77 9.30 17.47
C VAL A 136 -18.70 8.82 16.51
N ILE A 137 -18.70 9.37 15.30
CA ILE A 137 -17.65 9.21 14.30
C ILE A 137 -17.26 10.62 13.85
N GLU A 138 -16.06 11.04 14.18
CA GLU A 138 -15.50 12.31 13.72
C GLU A 138 -14.38 12.05 12.71
N ILE A 139 -14.42 12.75 11.58
CA ILE A 139 -13.30 12.80 10.64
C ILE A 139 -12.76 14.22 10.63
N GLY A 140 -11.52 14.38 11.10
CA GLY A 140 -10.77 15.62 11.10
C GLY A 140 -9.85 15.76 9.89
N GLY A 141 -8.95 16.75 9.95
CA GLY A 141 -7.94 16.99 8.91
C GLY A 141 -6.89 15.89 8.85
N GLN A 142 -6.33 15.49 10.00
CA GLN A 142 -5.29 14.45 10.09
C GLN A 142 -5.62 13.30 11.04
N ASP A 143 -6.75 13.38 11.75
CA ASP A 143 -7.21 12.33 12.66
C ASP A 143 -8.67 11.98 12.39
N SER A 144 -9.06 10.81 12.86
CA SER A 144 -10.41 10.28 12.85
C SER A 144 -10.66 9.60 14.19
N LYS A 145 -11.83 9.82 14.78
CA LYS A 145 -12.15 9.42 16.15
C LYS A 145 -13.49 8.70 16.17
N MET A 146 -13.59 7.64 16.98
CA MET A 146 -14.88 7.06 17.35
C MET A 146 -15.04 7.08 18.86
N ILE A 147 -16.23 7.42 19.33
CA ILE A 147 -16.56 7.40 20.76
C ILE A 147 -17.79 6.54 20.94
N PHE A 148 -17.68 5.51 21.79
CA PHE A 148 -18.78 4.61 22.13
C PHE A 148 -19.25 4.92 23.55
N TRP A 149 -20.56 5.08 23.74
CA TRP A 149 -21.16 5.11 25.07
C TRP A 149 -21.64 3.71 25.41
N VAL A 150 -20.89 3.02 26.27
CA VAL A 150 -21.17 1.66 26.72
C VAL A 150 -21.74 1.73 28.13
N GLU A 151 -22.79 0.98 28.42
CA GLU A 151 -23.34 0.89 29.77
C GLU A 151 -22.53 -0.13 30.59
N ASP A 152 -22.05 0.26 31.77
CA ASP A 152 -21.40 -0.65 32.70
C ASP A 152 -22.41 -1.66 33.23
N GLU A 153 -22.19 -2.96 32.97
CA GLU A 153 -23.12 -4.02 33.40
C GLU A 153 -23.33 -4.09 34.91
N LYS A 154 -22.38 -3.60 35.72
CA LYS A 154 -22.44 -3.64 37.19
C LYS A 154 -23.03 -2.36 37.78
N THR A 155 -22.74 -1.20 37.19
CA THR A 155 -23.14 0.10 37.77
C THR A 155 -24.24 0.81 37.00
N GLY A 156 -24.59 0.36 35.78
CA GLY A 156 -25.53 1.05 34.88
C GLY A 156 -25.04 2.43 34.42
N ALA A 157 -23.75 2.74 34.63
CA ALA A 157 -23.20 4.04 34.27
C ALA A 157 -22.74 4.02 32.81
N LYS A 158 -23.01 5.10 32.06
CA LYS A 158 -22.46 5.27 30.72
C LYS A 158 -20.95 5.54 30.80
N ILE A 159 -20.15 4.61 30.31
CA ILE A 159 -18.70 4.72 30.13
C ILE A 159 -18.40 5.15 28.71
N LYS A 160 -17.51 6.13 28.56
CA LYS A 160 -17.01 6.60 27.27
C LYS A 160 -15.80 5.76 26.87
N GLN A 161 -15.87 5.08 25.74
CA GLN A 161 -14.75 4.36 25.16
C GLN A 161 -14.31 5.06 23.87
N PRO A 162 -13.28 5.91 23.91
CA PRO A 162 -12.77 6.54 22.70
C PRO A 162 -11.74 5.65 22.00
N THR A 163 -11.81 5.63 20.68
CA THR A 163 -10.76 5.13 19.78
C THR A 163 -10.37 6.21 18.80
N MET A 164 -9.11 6.22 18.40
CA MET A 164 -8.56 7.18 17.45
C MET A 164 -7.58 6.43 16.55
N ASN A 165 -7.43 6.90 15.31
CA ASN A 165 -6.34 6.43 14.48
C ASN A 165 -5.00 6.81 15.14
N ASP A 166 -3.97 6.00 14.94
CA ASP A 166 -2.61 6.42 15.27
C ASP A 166 -2.22 7.65 14.42
N LYS A 167 -0.97 8.13 14.52
CA LYS A 167 -0.44 9.25 13.69
C LYS A 167 -0.62 9.10 12.15
N CYS A 168 -1.16 7.98 11.67
CA CYS A 168 -1.50 7.76 10.28
C CYS A 168 -2.82 8.47 9.92
N ALA A 169 -2.75 9.56 9.17
CA ALA A 169 -3.87 10.24 8.49
C ALA A 169 -4.59 9.39 7.42
N GLY A 170 -4.30 8.09 7.28
CA GLY A 170 -5.06 7.18 6.42
C GLY A 170 -6.52 7.13 6.84
N GLY A 171 -7.45 7.43 5.93
CA GLY A 171 -8.87 7.50 6.24
C GLY A 171 -9.36 8.85 6.81
N THR A 172 -8.63 9.94 6.59
CA THR A 172 -8.95 11.30 7.12
C THR A 172 -9.21 12.33 6.01
N GLY A 173 -9.58 13.56 6.39
CA GLY A 173 -9.83 14.67 5.45
C GLY A 173 -8.62 15.04 4.57
N ALA A 174 -7.38 14.90 5.06
CA ALA A 174 -6.18 15.18 4.26
C ALA A 174 -6.07 14.27 3.03
N VAL A 175 -6.50 13.01 3.14
CA VAL A 175 -6.50 12.06 2.01
C VAL A 175 -7.51 12.48 0.95
N ILE A 176 -8.68 12.94 1.38
CA ILE A 176 -9.74 13.47 0.51
C ILE A 176 -9.24 14.72 -0.24
N ASP A 177 -8.64 15.67 0.46
CA ASP A 177 -8.12 16.90 -0.15
C ASP A 177 -7.02 16.60 -1.18
N LYS A 178 -6.08 15.71 -0.82
CA LYS A 178 -4.94 15.36 -1.67
C LYS A 178 -5.39 14.68 -2.97
N ILE A 179 -6.24 13.68 -2.86
CA ILE A 179 -6.74 12.94 -4.02
C ILE A 179 -7.71 13.81 -4.84
N GLY A 180 -8.58 14.57 -4.17
CA GLY A 180 -9.47 15.53 -4.82
C GLY A 180 -8.71 16.54 -5.67
N GLY A 181 -7.66 17.16 -5.12
CA GLY A 181 -6.81 18.10 -5.86
C GLY A 181 -6.12 17.46 -7.07
N LYS A 182 -5.72 16.18 -6.96
CA LYS A 182 -5.12 15.42 -8.07
C LYS A 182 -6.11 15.10 -9.18
N LEU A 183 -7.34 14.78 -8.82
CA LEU A 183 -8.44 14.51 -9.73
C LEU A 183 -9.09 15.80 -10.29
N GLY A 184 -8.60 16.97 -9.88
CA GLY A 184 -9.08 18.28 -10.35
C GLY A 184 -10.39 18.73 -9.70
N PHE A 185 -10.74 18.21 -8.52
CA PHE A 185 -11.92 18.65 -7.77
C PHE A 185 -11.64 19.92 -6.97
N THR A 186 -12.56 20.87 -7.06
CA THR A 186 -12.67 21.97 -6.10
C THR A 186 -13.58 21.57 -4.94
N GLN A 187 -13.56 22.33 -3.84
CA GLN A 187 -14.42 22.06 -2.68
C GLN A 187 -15.92 22.15 -3.05
N GLU A 188 -16.28 23.07 -3.93
CA GLU A 188 -17.65 23.21 -4.43
C GLU A 188 -18.07 21.98 -5.24
N LYS A 189 -17.16 21.42 -6.05
CA LYS A 189 -17.43 20.20 -6.81
C LYS A 189 -17.60 19.00 -5.88
N LEU A 190 -16.81 18.91 -4.79
CA LEU A 190 -16.96 17.85 -3.78
C LEU A 190 -18.32 17.91 -3.06
N GLN A 191 -18.82 19.11 -2.76
CA GLN A 191 -20.15 19.31 -2.14
C GLN A 191 -21.30 18.84 -3.02
N GLN A 192 -21.11 18.85 -4.34
CA GLN A 192 -22.12 18.47 -5.33
C GLN A 192 -22.04 17.00 -5.75
N LEU A 193 -21.03 16.25 -5.28
CA LEU A 193 -20.90 14.84 -5.60
C LEU A 193 -22.09 14.05 -5.06
N THR A 194 -22.68 13.24 -5.92
CA THR A 194 -23.69 12.25 -5.55
C THR A 194 -23.05 10.88 -5.49
N THR A 195 -23.52 10.03 -4.56
CA THR A 195 -23.08 8.65 -4.48
C THR A 195 -23.82 7.78 -5.46
N ASP A 196 -23.08 7.06 -6.30
CA ASP A 196 -23.58 5.93 -7.07
C ASP A 196 -22.85 4.66 -6.63
N ALA A 197 -23.56 3.79 -5.89
CA ALA A 197 -22.98 2.55 -5.37
C ALA A 197 -22.73 1.50 -6.46
N SER A 198 -23.38 1.63 -7.62
CA SER A 198 -23.21 0.68 -8.74
C SER A 198 -21.89 0.88 -9.50
N LYS A 199 -21.20 2.00 -9.27
CA LYS A 199 -19.97 2.41 -9.96
C LYS A 199 -18.77 2.56 -9.04
N LEU A 200 -18.75 1.80 -7.94
CA LEU A 200 -17.62 1.78 -7.01
C LEU A 200 -16.53 0.84 -7.50
N HIS A 201 -15.28 1.26 -7.37
CA HIS A 201 -14.10 0.51 -7.77
C HIS A 201 -13.27 0.17 -6.51
N PRO A 202 -12.56 -0.99 -6.49
CA PRO A 202 -11.66 -1.30 -5.40
C PRO A 202 -10.54 -0.26 -5.30
N VAL A 203 -10.44 0.38 -4.13
CA VAL A 203 -9.40 1.36 -3.77
C VAL A 203 -8.95 1.06 -2.35
N ALA A 204 -7.64 1.06 -2.09
CA ALA A 204 -7.13 0.88 -0.75
C ALA A 204 -7.60 1.99 0.22
N GLY A 205 -8.18 1.63 1.36
CA GLY A 205 -8.67 2.59 2.36
C GLY A 205 -7.69 2.95 3.47
N ARG A 206 -6.65 2.13 3.68
CA ARG A 206 -5.77 2.17 4.87
C ARG A 206 -4.74 3.28 4.87
N CYS A 207 -4.25 3.67 3.71
CA CYS A 207 -3.22 4.68 3.54
C CYS A 207 -3.61 5.58 2.39
N GLY A 208 -3.50 6.89 2.59
CA GLY A 208 -3.73 7.86 1.52
C GLY A 208 -2.79 7.67 0.33
N VAL A 209 -1.62 7.05 0.53
CA VAL A 209 -0.73 6.74 -0.60
C VAL A 209 -1.25 5.57 -1.42
N PHE A 210 -1.58 4.44 -0.78
CA PHE A 210 -2.08 3.28 -1.51
C PHE A 210 -3.34 3.64 -2.30
N ALA A 211 -4.25 4.38 -1.65
CA ALA A 211 -5.43 4.95 -2.29
C ALA A 211 -5.09 5.78 -3.54
N GLU A 212 -4.08 6.64 -3.42
CA GLU A 212 -3.59 7.46 -4.53
C GLU A 212 -3.01 6.63 -5.67
N THR A 213 -2.24 5.57 -5.39
CA THR A 213 -1.67 4.66 -6.41
C THR A 213 -2.77 3.93 -7.16
N ASP A 214 -3.75 3.37 -6.46
CA ASP A 214 -4.89 2.67 -7.07
C ASP A 214 -5.71 3.63 -7.95
N ILE A 215 -6.00 4.83 -7.45
CA ILE A 215 -6.74 5.85 -8.19
C ILE A 215 -6.00 6.28 -9.45
N ASN A 216 -4.68 6.41 -9.44
CA ASN A 216 -3.94 6.74 -10.67
C ASN A 216 -4.01 5.60 -11.69
N SER A 217 -3.88 4.36 -11.22
CA SER A 217 -4.00 3.19 -12.08
C SER A 217 -5.38 3.18 -12.76
N LEU A 218 -6.45 3.34 -11.98
CA LEU A 218 -7.82 3.37 -12.48
C LEU A 218 -8.09 4.59 -13.39
N GLN A 219 -7.57 5.77 -13.04
CA GLN A 219 -7.68 6.96 -13.89
C GLN A 219 -7.03 6.72 -15.26
N LYS A 220 -5.86 6.09 -15.29
CA LYS A 220 -5.15 5.73 -16.54
C LYS A 220 -5.87 4.64 -17.33
N GLN A 221 -6.67 3.82 -16.67
CA GLN A 221 -7.57 2.87 -17.32
C GLN A 221 -8.86 3.53 -17.84
N GLY A 222 -9.02 4.85 -17.68
CA GLY A 222 -10.16 5.61 -18.19
C GLY A 222 -11.35 5.72 -17.24
N VAL A 223 -11.18 5.39 -15.95
CA VAL A 223 -12.26 5.55 -14.96
C VAL A 223 -12.53 7.04 -14.68
N PRO A 224 -13.80 7.50 -14.72
CA PRO A 224 -14.15 8.89 -14.43
C PRO A 224 -13.76 9.33 -13.02
N SER A 225 -13.25 10.56 -12.89
CA SER A 225 -12.79 11.11 -11.61
C SER A 225 -13.87 11.12 -10.50
N GLU A 226 -15.15 11.24 -10.86
CA GLU A 226 -16.29 11.22 -9.92
C GLU A 226 -16.51 9.83 -9.31
N GLU A 227 -16.36 8.77 -10.11
CA GLU A 227 -16.43 7.39 -9.64
C GLU A 227 -15.25 7.06 -8.73
N LEU A 228 -14.06 7.55 -9.07
CA LEU A 228 -12.85 7.40 -8.23
C LEU A 228 -13.01 8.07 -6.88
N MET A 229 -13.63 9.25 -6.84
CA MET A 229 -13.87 9.98 -5.59
C MET A 229 -14.90 9.26 -4.70
N ASN A 230 -15.98 8.73 -5.29
CA ASN A 230 -16.95 7.90 -4.57
C ASN A 230 -16.33 6.59 -4.04
N SER A 231 -15.44 5.98 -4.83
CA SER A 231 -14.69 4.78 -4.43
C SER A 231 -13.75 5.06 -3.26
N LEU A 232 -13.11 6.23 -3.23
CA LEU A 232 -12.31 6.68 -2.10
C LEU A 232 -13.16 6.83 -0.83
N PHE A 233 -14.34 7.46 -0.91
CA PHE A 233 -15.22 7.61 0.25
C PHE A 233 -15.64 6.25 0.82
N GLU A 234 -16.00 5.30 -0.04
CA GLU A 234 -16.31 3.92 0.37
C GLU A 234 -15.11 3.27 1.07
N ALA A 235 -13.91 3.38 0.50
CA ALA A 235 -12.69 2.83 1.07
C ALA A 235 -12.37 3.43 2.45
N ILE A 236 -12.52 4.75 2.62
CA ILE A 236 -12.33 5.45 3.89
C ILE A 236 -13.31 4.93 4.95
N VAL A 237 -14.60 4.78 4.61
CA VAL A 237 -15.62 4.30 5.56
C VAL A 237 -15.33 2.86 6.01
N GLN A 238 -15.07 1.95 5.05
CA GLN A 238 -14.74 0.55 5.35
C GLN A 238 -13.50 0.44 6.23
N GLN A 239 -12.47 1.24 5.95
CA GLN A 239 -11.25 1.26 6.73
C GLN A 239 -11.50 1.71 8.17
N ASN A 240 -12.26 2.80 8.36
CA ASN A 240 -12.57 3.32 9.69
C ASN A 240 -13.42 2.31 10.48
N LEU A 241 -14.37 1.61 9.85
CA LEU A 241 -15.13 0.52 10.48
C LEU A 241 -14.24 -0.67 10.87
N SER A 242 -13.28 -1.05 10.04
CA SER A 242 -12.39 -2.18 10.33
C SER A 242 -11.39 -1.86 11.45
N VAL A 243 -10.83 -0.65 11.48
CA VAL A 243 -9.70 -0.32 12.38
C VAL A 243 -10.11 0.50 13.60
N LEU A 244 -10.98 1.51 13.46
CA LEU A 244 -11.35 2.37 14.59
C LEU A 244 -12.42 1.75 15.46
N ALA A 245 -13.30 0.93 14.89
CA ALA A 245 -14.26 0.21 15.72
C ALA A 245 -13.58 -0.77 16.67
N ARG A 246 -12.40 -1.30 16.30
CA ARG A 246 -11.64 -2.32 17.06
C ARG A 246 -12.52 -3.50 17.51
N GLY A 247 -13.44 -3.89 16.64
CA GLY A 247 -14.42 -4.93 16.90
C GLY A 247 -15.67 -4.48 17.67
N ASN A 248 -15.80 -3.23 18.13
CA ASN A 248 -17.02 -2.74 18.79
C ASN A 248 -18.18 -2.51 17.80
N THR A 249 -19.42 -2.63 18.28
CA THR A 249 -20.62 -2.24 17.53
C THR A 249 -20.88 -0.74 17.67
N LEU A 250 -21.15 -0.04 16.57
CA LEU A 250 -21.61 1.34 16.60
C LEU A 250 -23.08 1.38 17.03
N PHE A 251 -23.40 1.64 18.30
CA PHE A 251 -24.79 1.76 18.74
C PHE A 251 -25.57 2.86 17.98
N PRO A 252 -26.89 2.69 17.74
CA PRO A 252 -27.72 3.66 17.01
C PRO A 252 -27.70 5.08 17.58
N ASN A 253 -28.29 6.02 16.84
CA ASN A 253 -28.13 7.48 17.02
C ASN A 253 -26.68 7.91 16.81
N VAL A 254 -26.08 7.41 15.74
CA VAL A 254 -24.71 7.67 15.33
C VAL A 254 -24.58 9.11 14.87
N LEU A 255 -23.64 9.85 15.47
CA LEU A 255 -23.27 11.20 15.07
C LEU A 255 -22.06 11.20 14.13
N LEU A 256 -22.23 11.80 12.96
CA LEU A 256 -21.14 12.07 12.02
C LEU A 256 -20.68 13.53 12.21
N LEU A 257 -19.48 13.71 12.77
CA LEU A 257 -18.89 15.00 13.13
C LEU A 257 -17.67 15.35 12.28
N GLY A 258 -17.28 16.62 12.27
CA GLY A 258 -16.12 17.14 11.54
C GLY A 258 -16.46 17.76 10.17
N GLY A 259 -15.50 18.51 9.64
CA GLY A 259 -15.63 19.24 8.37
C GLY A 259 -15.99 18.35 7.17
N PRO A 260 -15.25 17.25 6.91
CA PRO A 260 -15.56 16.31 5.84
C PRO A 260 -17.00 15.81 5.85
N HIS A 261 -17.56 15.42 7.00
CA HIS A 261 -18.96 14.99 7.08
C HIS A 261 -19.94 16.14 6.82
N LYS A 262 -19.64 17.36 7.29
CA LYS A 262 -20.48 18.54 7.05
C LYS A 262 -20.53 18.95 5.58
N PHE A 263 -19.38 18.95 4.92
CA PHE A 263 -19.24 19.51 3.58
C PHE A 263 -19.33 18.47 2.46
N ILE A 264 -19.30 17.16 2.76
CA ILE A 264 -19.30 16.12 1.73
C ILE A 264 -20.48 15.16 1.97
N PRO A 265 -21.66 15.45 1.41
CA PRO A 265 -22.84 14.59 1.55
C PRO A 265 -22.60 13.15 1.09
N ALA A 266 -21.78 12.97 0.04
CA ALA A 266 -21.42 11.65 -0.47
C ALA A 266 -20.69 10.76 0.55
N LEU A 267 -19.84 11.36 1.41
CA LEU A 267 -19.15 10.63 2.47
C LEU A 267 -20.13 10.18 3.57
N ALA A 268 -21.06 11.04 3.96
CA ALA A 268 -22.12 10.68 4.91
C ALA A 268 -23.04 9.56 4.35
N ALA A 269 -23.36 9.60 3.06
CA ALA A 269 -24.10 8.54 2.40
C ALA A 269 -23.33 7.20 2.39
N ALA A 270 -22.01 7.22 2.25
CA ALA A 270 -21.19 6.00 2.38
C ALA A 270 -21.26 5.39 3.80
N TRP A 271 -21.28 6.20 4.86
CA TRP A 271 -21.52 5.70 6.23
C TRP A 271 -22.89 5.05 6.39
N ARG A 272 -23.93 5.70 5.87
CA ARG A 272 -25.32 5.19 5.92
C ARG A 272 -25.51 3.86 5.19
N ARG A 273 -24.69 3.59 4.17
CA ARG A 273 -24.68 2.30 3.46
C ARG A 273 -24.00 1.19 4.26
N ASN A 274 -22.96 1.52 5.03
CA ASN A 274 -22.05 0.53 5.60
C ASN A 274 -22.28 0.20 7.08
N ILE A 275 -22.94 1.08 7.83
CA ILE A 275 -23.32 0.79 9.22
C ILE A 275 -24.43 -0.27 9.32
N PRO A 276 -25.54 -0.20 8.56
CA PRO A 276 -26.65 -1.16 8.71
C PRO A 276 -26.26 -2.63 8.49
N PRO A 277 -25.43 -2.99 7.49
CA PRO A 277 -24.95 -4.37 7.36
C PRO A 277 -24.23 -4.89 8.61
N VAL A 278 -23.49 -4.02 9.32
CA VAL A 278 -22.82 -4.39 10.57
C VAL A 278 -23.84 -4.64 11.70
N TRP A 279 -24.92 -3.86 11.76
CA TRP A 279 -26.01 -4.10 12.71
C TRP A 279 -26.72 -5.42 12.46
N GLU A 280 -27.08 -5.68 11.21
CA GLU A 280 -27.72 -6.94 10.79
C GLU A 280 -26.83 -8.15 11.11
N GLU A 281 -25.55 -8.07 10.76
CA GLU A 281 -24.55 -9.12 11.01
C GLU A 281 -24.36 -9.43 12.50
N ARG A 282 -24.57 -8.44 13.37
CA ARG A 282 -24.45 -8.54 14.83
C ARG A 282 -25.79 -8.75 15.53
N ASN A 283 -26.86 -9.05 14.79
CA ASN A 283 -28.23 -9.21 15.31
C ASN A 283 -28.72 -8.01 16.14
N PHE A 284 -28.20 -6.81 15.84
CA PHE A 284 -28.63 -5.60 16.52
C PHE A 284 -29.94 -5.11 15.91
N SER A 285 -31.02 -5.15 16.69
CA SER A 285 -32.35 -4.78 16.20
C SER A 285 -32.48 -3.26 16.07
N ILE A 286 -32.73 -2.78 14.86
CA ILE A 286 -33.19 -1.40 14.60
C ILE A 286 -34.71 -1.39 14.40
N PRO A 287 -35.41 -0.29 14.73
CA PRO A 287 -36.84 -0.20 14.46
C PRO A 287 -37.11 -0.36 12.95
N PRO A 288 -38.08 -1.19 12.52
CA PRO A 288 -38.28 -1.55 11.10
C PRO A 288 -38.53 -0.36 10.16
N ASP A 289 -39.10 0.73 10.69
CA ASP A 289 -39.45 1.95 9.96
C ASP A 289 -38.52 3.15 10.31
N ALA A 290 -37.40 2.91 11.01
CA ALA A 290 -36.51 4.00 11.39
C ALA A 290 -35.80 4.59 10.16
N ASP A 291 -35.90 5.91 9.98
CA ASP A 291 -35.15 6.62 8.95
C ASP A 291 -33.65 6.58 9.27
N LEU A 292 -32.86 6.00 8.37
CA LEU A 292 -31.40 5.96 8.49
C LEU A 292 -30.78 7.36 8.57
N ASN A 293 -31.43 8.39 8.05
CA ASN A 293 -30.97 9.78 8.19
C ASN A 293 -31.11 10.30 9.63
N GLU A 294 -32.08 9.77 10.38
CA GLU A 294 -32.28 10.10 11.79
C GLU A 294 -31.36 9.27 12.70
N LEU A 295 -31.18 7.98 12.37
CA LEU A 295 -30.28 7.08 13.12
C LEU A 295 -28.80 7.38 12.88
N ILE A 296 -28.43 7.91 11.71
CA ILE A 296 -27.05 8.26 11.32
C ILE A 296 -27.08 9.70 10.80
N LYS A 297 -26.88 10.64 11.72
CA LYS A 297 -27.12 12.07 11.49
C LYS A 297 -25.82 12.86 11.40
N VAL A 298 -25.81 13.87 10.52
CA VAL A 298 -24.79 14.91 10.45
C VAL A 298 -25.43 16.17 11.05
N PRO A 299 -25.07 16.61 12.27
CA PRO A 299 -25.61 17.84 12.83
C PRO A 299 -25.28 19.07 11.99
N ASP A 300 -26.11 20.11 12.10
CA ASP A 300 -25.85 21.37 11.40
C ASP A 300 -24.50 21.98 11.78
N ASP A 301 -24.11 21.82 13.03
CA ASP A 301 -22.84 22.31 13.60
C ASP A 301 -21.76 21.24 13.67
N ALA A 302 -21.84 20.17 12.86
CA ALA A 302 -20.92 19.03 12.92
C ALA A 302 -19.42 19.41 12.96
N ASN A 303 -19.01 20.48 12.28
CA ASN A 303 -17.62 20.97 12.25
C ASN A 303 -17.20 21.82 13.46
N TYR A 304 -18.11 22.09 14.41
CA TYR A 304 -17.91 22.99 15.55
C TYR A 304 -17.94 22.29 16.92
N PHE A 305 -18.22 20.99 16.99
CA PHE A 305 -18.43 20.26 18.24
C PHE A 305 -17.25 20.35 19.21
N ALA A 306 -16.01 20.30 18.72
CA ALA A 306 -14.83 20.49 19.55
C ALA A 306 -14.81 21.87 20.23
N ALA A 307 -15.06 22.95 19.47
CA ALA A 307 -15.12 24.31 20.00
C ALA A 307 -16.30 24.51 20.97
N ILE A 308 -17.50 23.97 20.65
CA ILE A 308 -18.65 23.96 21.58
C ILE A 308 -18.27 23.25 22.88
N GLY A 309 -17.60 22.10 22.76
CA GLY A 309 -17.16 21.28 23.88
C GLY A 309 -16.21 22.01 24.83
N THR A 310 -15.33 22.86 24.30
CA THR A 310 -14.45 23.68 25.15
C THR A 310 -15.23 24.68 25.99
N ILE A 311 -16.34 25.21 25.47
CA ILE A 311 -17.22 26.12 26.22
C ILE A 311 -17.98 25.36 27.29
N VAL A 312 -18.55 24.20 26.95
CA VAL A 312 -19.26 23.32 27.91
C VAL A 312 -18.32 22.92 29.05
N TYR A 313 -17.06 22.57 28.74
CA TYR A 313 -16.04 22.34 29.76
C TYR A 313 -15.81 23.58 30.62
N GLY A 314 -15.63 24.75 30.00
CA GLY A 314 -15.41 26.01 30.71
C GLY A 314 -16.55 26.41 31.65
N MET A 315 -17.79 26.11 31.30
CA MET A 315 -18.96 26.33 32.18
C MET A 315 -18.91 25.51 33.48
N THR A 316 -18.11 24.44 33.53
CA THR A 316 -17.90 23.61 34.74
C THR A 316 -16.69 24.04 35.59
N GLU A 317 -15.84 24.91 35.06
CA GLU A 317 -14.62 25.39 35.70
C GLU A 317 -14.89 26.69 36.48
N ASP A 318 -14.02 26.98 37.46
CA ASP A 318 -14.07 28.21 38.26
C ASP A 318 -13.96 29.49 37.37
N GLU A 319 -14.58 30.59 37.82
CA GLU A 319 -14.70 31.84 37.06
C GLU A 319 -13.35 32.46 36.66
N ASP A 320 -12.27 32.19 37.40
CA ASP A 320 -10.91 32.67 37.17
C ASP A 320 -10.08 31.79 36.23
N VAL A 321 -10.64 30.69 35.72
CA VAL A 321 -9.96 29.79 34.78
C VAL A 321 -10.20 30.21 33.33
N GLY A 322 -9.11 30.18 32.54
CA GLY A 322 -9.16 30.44 31.09
C GLY A 322 -9.32 31.91 30.75
N ILE A 323 -8.69 32.83 31.48
CA ILE A 323 -8.88 34.26 31.26
C ILE A 323 -8.11 34.75 30.02
N TYR A 324 -8.86 35.20 29.01
CA TYR A 324 -8.32 35.78 27.80
C TYR A 324 -7.45 37.01 28.10
N LYS A 325 -6.21 37.03 27.58
CA LYS A 325 -5.21 38.08 27.82
C LYS A 325 -5.15 39.16 26.74
N GLY A 326 -5.84 38.98 25.61
CA GLY A 326 -5.74 39.89 24.47
C GLY A 326 -4.88 39.32 23.34
N THR A 327 -4.60 40.15 22.32
CA THR A 327 -3.88 39.75 21.10
C THR A 327 -2.41 40.19 21.09
N ASP A 328 -1.94 40.98 22.04
CA ASP A 328 -0.59 41.58 22.02
C ASP A 328 0.52 40.52 22.08
N ASP A 329 0.43 39.56 23.00
CA ASP A 329 1.38 38.44 23.11
C ASP A 329 1.36 37.55 21.85
N LEU A 330 0.20 37.41 21.19
CA LEU A 330 0.08 36.68 19.93
C LEU A 330 0.75 37.41 18.76
N ARG A 331 0.65 38.75 18.71
CA ARG A 331 1.42 39.56 17.73
C ARG A 331 2.92 39.42 17.98
N GLY A 332 3.34 39.48 19.25
CA GLY A 332 4.72 39.25 19.66
C GLY A 332 5.22 37.87 19.22
N PHE A 333 4.42 36.82 19.45
CA PHE A 333 4.74 35.45 19.00
C PHE A 333 4.93 35.36 17.48
N ILE A 334 4.09 36.04 16.68
CA ILE A 334 4.20 36.08 15.22
C ILE A 334 5.47 36.85 14.78
N GLU A 335 5.83 37.93 15.47
CA GLU A 335 7.04 38.73 15.19
C GLU A 335 8.35 38.04 15.64
N GLU A 336 8.32 37.33 16.77
CA GLU A 336 9.43 36.51 17.25
C GLU A 336 9.69 35.31 16.33
N SER A 337 8.62 34.68 15.83
CA SER A 337 8.70 33.65 14.78
C SER A 337 9.37 34.19 13.49
N LYS A 338 9.27 35.51 13.24
CA LYS A 338 9.96 36.16 12.12
C LYS A 338 11.42 36.52 12.43
N SER A 339 11.83 36.62 13.70
CA SER A 339 13.13 37.20 14.10
C SER A 339 14.11 36.23 14.78
N HIS A 340 13.68 35.07 15.31
CA HIS A 340 14.58 34.16 16.03
C HIS A 340 14.74 32.75 15.42
N VAL A 341 15.97 32.30 15.61
CA VAL A 341 16.59 31.01 15.30
C VAL A 341 15.98 29.89 16.16
N SER A 342 15.29 28.95 15.55
CA SER A 342 14.75 27.73 16.18
C SER A 342 15.79 27.01 17.06
N VAL A 343 15.38 26.59 18.27
CA VAL A 343 16.21 25.81 19.19
C VAL A 343 16.26 24.36 18.71
N GLY A 344 17.44 23.87 18.34
CA GLY A 344 17.62 22.57 17.67
C GLY A 344 17.68 22.67 16.14
N GLY A 345 18.12 21.61 15.47
CA GLY A 345 18.31 21.56 14.01
C GLY A 345 19.76 21.75 13.54
N SER A 346 20.04 21.27 12.33
CA SER A 346 21.38 21.36 11.70
C SER A 346 21.54 22.68 10.94
N ALA A 347 22.80 23.01 10.60
CA ALA A 347 23.08 24.13 9.70
C ALA A 347 22.45 23.90 8.31
N GLY A 348 22.24 25.00 7.57
CA GLY A 348 21.86 24.98 6.16
C GLY A 348 22.83 24.17 5.27
N PHE A 349 22.41 23.90 4.03
CA PHE A 349 23.18 23.06 3.08
C PHE A 349 24.60 23.54 2.78
N PHE A 350 24.83 24.85 2.86
CA PHE A 350 26.10 25.48 2.54
C PHE A 350 26.49 26.46 3.62
N SER A 351 27.78 26.51 3.94
CA SER A 351 28.33 27.48 4.87
C SER A 351 28.67 28.81 4.18
N LEU A 352 29.02 28.74 2.89
CA LEU A 352 29.43 29.86 2.06
C LEU A 352 28.71 29.84 0.71
N SER A 353 28.35 31.01 0.18
CA SER A 353 27.70 31.12 -1.15
C SER A 353 28.54 30.54 -2.29
N ARG A 354 29.87 30.62 -2.19
CA ARG A 354 30.80 30.03 -3.17
C ARG A 354 30.66 28.51 -3.29
N GLU A 355 30.42 27.80 -2.18
CA GLU A 355 30.23 26.34 -2.17
C GLU A 355 28.96 25.95 -2.93
N ARG A 356 27.89 26.74 -2.75
CA ARG A 356 26.63 26.58 -3.49
C ARG A 356 26.84 26.75 -4.99
N ASP A 357 27.54 27.82 -5.39
CA ASP A 357 27.76 28.13 -6.81
C ASP A 357 28.70 27.11 -7.48
N GLU A 358 29.66 26.55 -6.74
CA GLU A 358 30.50 25.43 -7.21
C GLU A 358 29.70 24.13 -7.36
N PHE A 359 28.87 23.78 -6.37
CA PHE A 359 27.99 22.62 -6.45
C PHE A 359 27.02 22.74 -7.63
N ALA A 360 26.40 23.92 -7.81
CA ALA A 360 25.53 24.18 -8.94
C ALA A 360 26.27 24.02 -10.27
N ARG A 361 27.51 24.48 -10.41
CA ARG A 361 28.28 24.28 -11.65
C ARG A 361 28.58 22.81 -11.95
N ASN A 362 28.82 21.99 -10.93
CA ASN A 362 29.17 20.58 -11.11
C ASN A 362 27.96 19.66 -11.38
N TYR A 363 26.77 20.05 -10.90
CA TYR A 363 25.59 19.18 -10.92
C TYR A 363 24.37 19.76 -11.64
N SER A 364 24.43 21.02 -12.13
CA SER A 364 23.38 21.56 -12.99
C SER A 364 23.35 20.80 -14.31
N LEU A 365 22.15 20.55 -14.81
CA LEU A 365 21.96 19.93 -16.11
C LEU A 365 22.29 20.93 -17.21
N GLU A 366 23.17 20.53 -18.13
CA GLU A 366 23.43 21.33 -19.33
C GLU A 366 22.19 21.39 -20.23
N GLU A 367 21.93 22.56 -20.83
CA GLU A 367 20.93 22.65 -21.88
C GLU A 367 21.36 21.80 -23.08
N HIS A 368 20.49 20.87 -23.46
CA HIS A 368 20.73 20.05 -24.65
C HIS A 368 20.66 20.95 -25.89
N ASN A 369 21.80 21.19 -26.53
CA ASN A 369 21.86 21.88 -27.81
C ASN A 369 21.58 20.88 -28.94
N PRO A 370 20.44 21.00 -29.64
CA PRO A 370 20.11 20.07 -30.71
C PRO A 370 21.13 20.19 -31.85
N LYS A 371 21.57 19.04 -32.38
CA LYS A 371 22.38 19.01 -33.61
C LYS A 371 21.61 19.76 -34.70
N ARG A 372 22.26 20.66 -35.44
CA ARG A 372 21.66 21.37 -36.58
C ARG A 372 22.33 20.92 -37.87
N ALA A 373 21.54 20.72 -38.92
CA ALA A 373 22.05 20.51 -40.27
C ALA A 373 21.93 21.79 -41.09
N ASP A 374 22.99 22.12 -41.83
CA ASP A 374 23.00 23.26 -42.77
C ASP A 374 22.05 23.06 -43.96
N ILE A 375 21.69 21.79 -44.25
CA ILE A 375 20.80 21.39 -45.35
C ILE A 375 19.83 20.33 -44.83
N LYS A 376 18.55 20.41 -45.24
CA LYS A 376 17.55 19.38 -44.93
C LYS A 376 18.04 17.98 -45.33
N ARG A 377 18.23 17.09 -44.36
CA ARG A 377 18.67 15.70 -44.58
C ARG A 377 17.73 14.72 -43.91
N LYS A 378 17.46 13.59 -44.59
CA LYS A 378 16.73 12.46 -44.01
C LYS A 378 17.67 11.66 -43.10
N ILE A 379 17.29 11.44 -41.85
CA ILE A 379 18.08 10.71 -40.86
C ILE A 379 17.26 9.55 -40.29
N LYS A 380 17.91 8.40 -40.08
CA LYS A 380 17.31 7.28 -39.35
C LYS A 380 17.16 7.67 -37.89
N GLY A 381 16.01 7.41 -37.30
CA GLY A 381 15.82 7.66 -35.88
C GLY A 381 14.96 6.63 -35.17
N TYR A 382 15.22 6.50 -33.88
CA TYR A 382 14.56 5.58 -32.97
C TYR A 382 13.87 6.40 -31.89
N ILE A 383 12.57 6.19 -31.73
CA ILE A 383 11.75 6.97 -30.80
C ILE A 383 11.56 6.15 -29.53
N GLY A 384 11.80 6.79 -28.38
CA GLY A 384 11.44 6.22 -27.09
C GLY A 384 10.41 7.10 -26.42
N ILE A 385 9.36 6.50 -25.86
CA ILE A 385 8.26 7.20 -25.19
C ILE A 385 8.09 6.62 -23.78
N ASP A 386 8.21 7.45 -22.76
CA ASP A 386 7.92 7.12 -21.37
C ASP A 386 6.58 7.76 -20.97
N GLY A 387 5.53 6.93 -20.89
CA GLY A 387 4.19 7.29 -20.41
C GLY A 387 4.05 7.16 -18.89
N GLY A 388 4.86 7.92 -18.15
CA GLY A 388 4.94 7.89 -16.69
C GLY A 388 3.68 8.36 -15.95
N SER A 389 3.65 8.21 -14.63
CA SER A 389 2.49 8.54 -13.77
C SER A 389 2.19 10.04 -13.61
N THR A 390 3.24 10.87 -13.67
CA THR A 390 3.15 12.33 -13.48
C THR A 390 3.51 13.11 -14.74
N SER A 391 4.15 12.46 -15.71
CA SER A 391 4.72 13.11 -16.88
C SER A 391 4.92 12.10 -18.00
N THR A 392 4.73 12.58 -19.22
CA THR A 392 5.01 11.88 -20.46
C THR A 392 6.26 12.48 -21.09
N LYS A 393 7.20 11.65 -21.52
CA LYS A 393 8.46 12.08 -22.14
C LYS A 393 8.70 11.32 -23.42
N ALA A 394 9.38 11.96 -24.35
CA ALA A 394 9.78 11.32 -25.59
C ALA A 394 11.18 11.78 -26.02
N VAL A 395 11.94 10.87 -26.64
CA VAL A 395 13.26 11.15 -27.20
C VAL A 395 13.40 10.53 -28.59
N VAL A 396 14.27 11.13 -29.41
CA VAL A 396 14.74 10.54 -30.67
C VAL A 396 16.24 10.30 -30.58
N LEU A 397 16.67 9.08 -30.85
CA LEU A 397 18.07 8.72 -31.04
C LEU A 397 18.40 8.57 -32.53
N ASP A 398 19.62 8.92 -32.93
CA ASP A 398 20.17 8.57 -34.25
C ASP A 398 20.71 7.12 -34.29
N ASP A 399 21.30 6.71 -35.42
CA ASP A 399 21.85 5.36 -35.62
C ASP A 399 23.08 5.03 -34.77
N LYS A 400 23.67 6.03 -34.10
CA LYS A 400 24.76 5.87 -33.13
C LYS A 400 24.25 5.88 -31.68
N GLY A 401 22.95 6.06 -31.49
CA GLY A 401 22.33 6.18 -30.17
C GLY A 401 22.52 7.57 -29.56
N GLU A 402 22.78 8.60 -30.36
CA GLU A 402 22.89 9.99 -29.87
C GLU A 402 21.56 10.72 -29.95
N ILE A 403 21.27 11.59 -28.98
CA ILE A 403 19.99 12.29 -28.90
C ILE A 403 19.90 13.40 -29.96
N LEU A 404 18.84 13.35 -30.76
CA LEU A 404 18.49 14.38 -31.75
C LEU A 404 17.49 15.41 -31.19
N ALA A 405 16.50 14.94 -30.44
CA ALA A 405 15.46 15.76 -29.85
C ALA A 405 14.86 15.09 -28.61
N LYS A 406 14.30 15.90 -27.72
CA LYS A 406 13.55 15.46 -26.54
C LYS A 406 12.37 16.37 -26.24
N ALA A 407 11.33 15.80 -25.65
CA ALA A 407 10.13 16.47 -25.20
C ALA A 407 9.70 15.95 -23.82
N TYR A 408 9.18 16.83 -22.97
CA TYR A 408 8.76 16.53 -21.61
C TYR A 408 7.48 17.30 -21.29
N ARG A 409 6.42 16.60 -20.88
CA ARG A 409 5.13 17.19 -20.54
C ARG A 409 4.61 16.61 -19.23
N LEU A 410 4.09 17.46 -18.34
CA LEU A 410 3.34 16.99 -17.16
C LEU A 410 2.03 16.34 -17.62
N SER A 411 1.63 15.26 -16.98
CA SER A 411 0.45 14.51 -17.43
C SER A 411 -0.84 15.27 -17.14
N GLY A 412 -1.72 15.34 -18.15
CA GLY A 412 -3.08 15.87 -18.02
C GLY A 412 -4.11 14.81 -17.60
N GLY A 413 -3.66 13.60 -17.22
CA GLY A 413 -4.54 12.47 -16.88
C GLY A 413 -4.94 11.61 -18.08
N ASN A 414 -4.72 12.07 -19.32
CA ASN A 414 -4.94 11.28 -20.54
C ASN A 414 -3.60 10.95 -21.23
N PRO A 415 -3.09 9.71 -21.12
CA PRO A 415 -1.75 9.39 -21.61
C PRO A 415 -1.64 9.47 -23.14
N LEU A 416 -2.71 9.27 -23.90
CA LEU A 416 -2.67 9.32 -25.36
C LEU A 416 -2.61 10.76 -25.88
N GLU A 417 -3.40 11.67 -25.31
CA GLU A 417 -3.32 13.10 -25.63
C GLU A 417 -2.00 13.73 -25.19
N ASP A 418 -1.49 13.31 -24.03
CA ASP A 418 -0.15 13.70 -23.58
C ASP A 418 0.92 13.23 -24.58
N THR A 419 0.81 11.99 -25.06
CA THR A 419 1.72 11.39 -26.05
C THR A 419 1.68 12.10 -27.40
N LYS A 420 0.49 12.38 -27.95
CA LYS A 420 0.36 13.19 -29.17
C LYS A 420 1.06 14.55 -29.02
N GLY A 421 0.89 15.19 -27.86
CA GLY A 421 1.56 16.44 -27.54
C GLY A 421 3.08 16.35 -27.62
N VAL A 422 3.68 15.39 -26.91
CA VAL A 422 5.15 15.25 -26.89
C VAL A 422 5.73 14.78 -28.23
N VAL A 423 5.02 13.90 -28.95
CA VAL A 423 5.47 13.42 -30.27
C VAL A 423 5.40 14.55 -31.30
N ARG A 424 4.38 15.41 -31.25
CA ARG A 424 4.28 16.61 -32.10
C ARG A 424 5.42 17.59 -31.82
N GLU A 425 5.69 17.87 -30.54
CA GLU A 425 6.80 18.72 -30.13
C GLU A 425 8.15 18.18 -30.61
N LEU A 426 8.33 16.87 -30.51
CA LEU A 426 9.54 16.17 -30.93
C LEU A 426 9.73 16.19 -32.44
N LYS A 427 8.67 15.94 -33.24
CA LYS A 427 8.70 16.10 -34.72
C LYS A 427 9.09 17.52 -35.09
N TYR A 428 8.43 18.52 -34.50
CA TYR A 428 8.72 19.93 -34.74
C TYR A 428 10.18 20.29 -34.43
N LYS A 429 10.73 19.82 -33.30
CA LYS A 429 12.14 20.06 -32.92
C LYS A 429 13.14 19.45 -33.90
N VAL A 430 12.89 18.22 -34.38
CA VAL A 430 13.73 17.55 -35.38
C VAL A 430 13.69 18.31 -36.72
N GLU A 431 12.49 18.65 -37.19
CA GLU A 431 12.29 19.37 -38.46
C GLU A 431 12.89 20.78 -38.44
N SER A 432 12.72 21.50 -37.32
CA SER A 432 13.30 22.83 -37.10
C SER A 432 14.83 22.81 -37.04
N SER A 433 15.43 21.66 -36.74
CA SER A 433 16.88 21.45 -36.73
C SER A 433 17.45 21.07 -38.09
N GLY A 434 16.62 21.03 -39.15
CA GLY A 434 17.04 20.72 -40.51
C GLY A 434 17.07 19.23 -40.83
N PHE A 435 16.34 18.38 -40.09
CA PHE A 435 16.26 16.95 -40.37
C PHE A 435 14.85 16.52 -40.74
N SER A 436 14.73 15.48 -41.57
CA SER A 436 13.49 14.71 -41.70
C SER A 436 13.69 13.31 -41.14
N LEU A 437 12.72 12.82 -40.37
CA LEU A 437 12.88 11.59 -39.61
C LEU A 437 12.43 10.35 -40.41
N ASP A 438 13.32 9.36 -40.52
CA ASP A 438 13.03 8.00 -40.96
C ASP A 438 12.92 7.11 -39.72
N VAL A 439 11.71 6.90 -39.20
CA VAL A 439 11.51 6.13 -37.97
C VAL A 439 11.83 4.66 -38.22
N ARG A 440 12.82 4.12 -37.50
CA ARG A 440 13.29 2.73 -37.62
C ARG A 440 12.92 1.85 -36.45
N GLY A 441 12.56 2.44 -35.31
CA GLY A 441 11.98 1.73 -34.18
C GLY A 441 11.26 2.70 -33.25
N VAL A 442 10.22 2.21 -32.56
CA VAL A 442 9.51 2.92 -31.51
C VAL A 442 9.39 2.02 -30.28
N GLY A 443 10.02 2.44 -29.19
CA GLY A 443 9.92 1.80 -27.89
C GLY A 443 9.02 2.60 -26.96
N THR A 444 8.21 1.91 -26.15
CA THR A 444 7.37 2.52 -25.12
C THR A 444 7.74 1.98 -23.75
N THR A 445 7.65 2.82 -22.71
CA THR A 445 7.89 2.45 -21.32
C THR A 445 7.02 3.27 -20.36
N GLY A 446 7.19 3.05 -19.07
CA GLY A 446 6.37 3.64 -18.00
C GLY A 446 4.99 3.01 -17.89
N TYR A 447 4.15 3.60 -17.05
CA TYR A 447 2.82 3.08 -16.69
C TYR A 447 1.86 2.90 -17.87
N ALA A 448 2.01 3.68 -18.95
CA ALA A 448 1.12 3.61 -20.11
C ALA A 448 1.69 2.77 -21.26
N LYS A 449 2.80 2.04 -21.07
CA LYS A 449 3.53 1.36 -22.15
C LYS A 449 2.66 0.45 -23.02
N ASP A 450 1.81 -0.38 -22.42
CA ASP A 450 1.05 -1.39 -23.18
C ASP A 450 -0.01 -0.72 -24.04
N MET A 451 -0.74 0.26 -23.48
CA MET A 451 -1.71 1.06 -24.21
C MET A 451 -1.03 1.85 -25.35
N LEU A 452 0.13 2.46 -25.08
CA LEU A 452 0.87 3.22 -26.09
C LEU A 452 1.45 2.30 -27.17
N LYS A 453 1.87 1.09 -26.82
CA LYS A 453 2.33 0.09 -27.79
C LYS A 453 1.23 -0.26 -28.77
N GLU A 454 0.03 -0.58 -28.28
CA GLU A 454 -1.11 -0.90 -29.14
C GLU A 454 -1.58 0.32 -29.96
N ALA A 455 -1.63 1.50 -29.34
CA ALA A 455 -2.11 2.72 -30.00
C ALA A 455 -1.16 3.25 -31.08
N LEU A 456 0.14 3.14 -30.87
CA LEU A 456 1.17 3.63 -31.80
C LEU A 456 1.66 2.55 -32.77
N GLN A 457 1.30 1.29 -32.55
CA GLN A 457 2.03 0.14 -33.07
C GLN A 457 3.53 0.28 -32.77
N ALA A 458 3.83 0.53 -31.48
CA ALA A 458 5.22 0.54 -31.04
C ALA A 458 5.77 -0.89 -31.10
N ASP A 459 7.06 -1.00 -31.39
CA ASP A 459 7.72 -2.27 -31.63
C ASP A 459 7.91 -3.04 -30.31
N VAL A 460 8.20 -2.30 -29.23
CA VAL A 460 8.42 -2.87 -27.89
C VAL A 460 7.72 -2.06 -26.79
N ALA A 461 7.14 -2.76 -25.81
CA ALA A 461 6.72 -2.20 -24.52
C ALA A 461 7.70 -2.64 -23.41
N LEU A 462 8.75 -1.84 -23.22
CA LEU A 462 9.84 -2.14 -22.32
C LEU A 462 9.46 -1.81 -20.87
N VAL A 463 9.82 -2.69 -19.93
CA VAL A 463 9.67 -2.40 -18.50
C VAL A 463 10.63 -1.27 -18.11
N GLU A 464 10.12 -0.33 -17.32
CA GLU A 464 10.81 0.92 -17.01
C GLU A 464 12.17 0.71 -16.31
N THR A 465 12.27 -0.27 -15.41
CA THR A 465 13.53 -0.64 -14.73
C THR A 465 14.63 -1.02 -15.72
N VAL A 466 14.29 -1.78 -16.77
CA VAL A 466 15.23 -2.15 -17.84
C VAL A 466 15.60 -0.92 -18.66
N ALA A 467 14.62 -0.09 -19.05
CA ALA A 467 14.86 1.13 -19.80
C ALA A 467 15.82 2.08 -19.06
N HIS A 468 15.55 2.34 -17.78
CA HIS A 468 16.41 3.14 -16.92
C HIS A 468 17.82 2.58 -16.77
N THR A 469 17.96 1.25 -16.73
CA THR A 469 19.28 0.58 -16.67
C THR A 469 20.06 0.79 -17.96
N GLN A 470 19.43 0.56 -19.11
CA GLN A 470 20.06 0.75 -20.42
C GLN A 470 20.50 2.18 -20.65
N SER A 471 19.67 3.16 -20.25
CA SER A 471 20.04 4.57 -20.30
C SER A 471 21.27 4.84 -19.44
N ALA A 472 21.30 4.40 -18.18
CA ALA A 472 22.44 4.66 -17.31
C ALA A 472 23.75 4.06 -17.85
N LEU A 473 23.71 2.81 -18.31
CA LEU A 473 24.86 2.09 -18.87
C LEU A 473 25.35 2.65 -20.22
N LYS A 474 24.51 3.39 -20.96
CA LYS A 474 24.93 4.11 -22.17
C LYS A 474 25.78 5.35 -21.85
N PHE A 475 25.55 6.00 -20.71
CA PHE A 475 26.23 7.26 -20.34
C PHE A 475 27.38 7.07 -19.36
N PHE A 476 27.37 5.98 -18.59
CA PHE A 476 28.35 5.75 -17.53
C PHE A 476 28.81 4.30 -17.50
N ASP A 477 30.13 4.12 -17.40
CA ASP A 477 30.76 2.82 -17.14
C ASP A 477 30.84 2.56 -15.61
N ASP A 478 31.07 1.31 -15.23
CA ASP A 478 31.31 0.87 -13.84
C ASP A 478 30.24 1.34 -12.84
N VAL A 479 28.97 1.33 -13.26
CA VAL A 479 27.83 1.68 -12.41
C VAL A 479 27.49 0.53 -11.47
N ASP A 480 27.40 0.81 -10.17
CA ASP A 480 26.96 -0.17 -9.17
C ASP A 480 25.50 0.05 -8.76
N VAL A 481 25.07 1.31 -8.68
CA VAL A 481 23.73 1.66 -8.17
C VAL A 481 23.11 2.73 -9.05
N ILE A 482 21.88 2.50 -9.50
CA ILE A 482 21.06 3.49 -10.19
C ILE A 482 19.90 3.86 -9.26
N CYS A 483 19.78 5.14 -8.90
CA CYS A 483 18.69 5.68 -8.11
C CYS A 483 17.81 6.60 -8.97
N ASP A 484 16.70 6.05 -9.45
CA ASP A 484 15.64 6.78 -10.16
C ASP A 484 14.59 7.27 -9.14
N VAL A 485 14.46 8.59 -9.01
CA VAL A 485 13.46 9.22 -8.15
C VAL A 485 12.42 9.91 -9.03
N GLY A 486 11.35 9.18 -9.31
CA GLY A 486 10.20 9.63 -10.08
C GLY A 486 9.26 10.53 -9.27
N GLY A 487 8.13 10.86 -9.89
CA GLY A 487 7.07 11.62 -9.22
C GLY A 487 6.34 10.80 -8.17
N GLN A 488 6.03 9.53 -8.45
CA GLN A 488 5.27 8.67 -7.53
C GLN A 488 6.10 7.54 -6.94
N ASP A 489 7.15 7.12 -7.65
CA ASP A 489 7.93 5.95 -7.32
C ASP A 489 9.42 6.27 -7.14
N ILE A 490 10.07 5.44 -6.34
CA ILE A 490 11.52 5.39 -6.20
C ILE A 490 11.96 4.02 -6.69
N LYS A 491 12.95 3.99 -7.57
CA LYS A 491 13.53 2.76 -8.11
C LYS A 491 15.02 2.80 -7.85
N VAL A 492 15.50 1.85 -7.07
CA VAL A 492 16.93 1.66 -6.86
C VAL A 492 17.31 0.34 -7.50
N ILE A 493 18.07 0.40 -8.58
CA ILE A 493 18.53 -0.77 -9.32
C ILE A 493 19.97 -1.00 -8.92
N LEU A 494 20.26 -2.20 -8.43
CA LEU A 494 21.58 -2.64 -8.02
C LEU A 494 22.18 -3.44 -9.17
N LEU A 495 23.38 -3.05 -9.59
CA LEU A 495 24.11 -3.71 -10.66
C LEU A 495 25.30 -4.49 -10.11
N LYS A 496 25.68 -5.54 -10.82
CA LYS A 496 26.95 -6.24 -10.65
C LYS A 496 27.48 -6.55 -12.04
N GLU A 497 28.68 -6.05 -12.36
CA GLU A 497 29.31 -6.25 -13.68
C GLU A 497 28.41 -5.83 -14.85
N GLY A 498 27.72 -4.68 -14.71
CA GLY A 498 26.82 -4.13 -15.73
C GLY A 498 25.49 -4.87 -15.88
N ARG A 499 25.17 -5.84 -15.01
CA ARG A 499 23.90 -6.58 -15.02
C ARG A 499 23.08 -6.27 -13.78
N VAL A 500 21.76 -6.25 -13.92
CA VAL A 500 20.88 -6.05 -12.76
C VAL A 500 20.98 -7.26 -11.84
N LYS A 501 21.44 -6.99 -10.62
CA LYS A 501 21.53 -7.93 -9.51
C LYS A 501 20.19 -8.00 -8.78
N ASP A 502 19.66 -6.84 -8.44
CA ASP A 502 18.42 -6.68 -7.67
C ASP A 502 17.84 -5.29 -7.97
N PHE A 503 16.58 -5.08 -7.63
CA PHE A 503 15.98 -3.76 -7.67
C PHE A 503 15.00 -3.59 -6.51
N LYS A 504 15.06 -2.44 -5.87
CA LYS A 504 14.13 -2.02 -4.83
C LYS A 504 13.19 -0.99 -5.42
N LEU A 505 11.90 -1.33 -5.45
CA LEU A 505 10.85 -0.47 -5.94
C LEU A 505 9.98 -0.04 -4.77
N ASN A 506 9.74 1.25 -4.68
CA ASN A 506 8.64 1.77 -3.90
C ASN A 506 7.60 2.33 -4.86
N THR A 507 6.61 1.50 -5.21
CA THR A 507 5.48 1.84 -6.08
C THR A 507 4.25 2.27 -5.29
N GLN A 508 4.28 2.17 -3.96
CA GLN A 508 3.11 2.16 -3.09
C GLN A 508 3.18 3.15 -1.92
N CYS A 509 4.34 3.73 -1.64
CA CYS A 509 4.56 4.67 -0.54
C CYS A 509 5.13 6.01 -1.05
N SER A 510 4.48 7.13 -0.71
CA SER A 510 4.88 8.46 -1.19
C SER A 510 5.98 9.10 -0.35
N ALA A 511 6.49 8.34 0.63
CA ALA A 511 7.61 8.73 1.46
C ALA A 511 8.84 9.06 0.62
N GLY A 512 9.09 10.36 0.38
CA GLY A 512 10.25 10.82 -0.37
C GLY A 512 10.15 10.67 -1.89
N ASN A 513 8.95 10.61 -2.49
CA ASN A 513 8.85 10.75 -3.95
C ASN A 513 8.79 12.22 -4.38
N GLY A 514 9.01 12.48 -5.67
CA GLY A 514 9.04 13.84 -6.21
C GLY A 514 7.71 14.59 -6.06
N TYR A 515 6.58 13.89 -6.12
CA TYR A 515 5.26 14.49 -5.99
C TYR A 515 5.02 15.03 -4.58
N PHE A 516 5.45 14.31 -3.53
CA PHE A 516 5.34 14.80 -2.16
C PHE A 516 6.11 16.11 -1.94
N LEU A 517 7.33 16.20 -2.48
CA LEU A 517 8.12 17.43 -2.45
C LEU A 517 7.44 18.54 -3.26
N GLN A 518 6.91 18.22 -4.44
CA GLN A 518 6.19 19.16 -5.30
C GLN A 518 4.90 19.69 -4.66
N SER A 519 4.08 18.82 -4.06
CA SER A 519 2.81 19.22 -3.43
C SER A 519 3.05 20.08 -2.20
N THR A 520 4.06 19.74 -1.40
CA THR A 520 4.43 20.52 -0.22
C THR A 520 4.97 21.90 -0.60
N ALA A 521 5.82 21.98 -1.63
CA ALA A 521 6.29 23.27 -2.15
C ALA A 521 5.13 24.16 -2.61
N ARG A 522 4.16 23.60 -3.35
CA ARG A 522 2.94 24.33 -3.74
C ARG A 522 2.12 24.79 -2.54
N GLN A 523 1.97 23.95 -1.51
CA GLN A 523 1.27 24.30 -0.27
C GLN A 523 1.95 25.48 0.45
N PHE A 524 3.27 25.62 0.34
CA PHE A 524 4.02 26.78 0.86
C PHE A 524 4.09 27.97 -0.09
N GLY A 525 3.43 27.88 -1.25
CA GLY A 525 3.37 28.95 -2.25
C GLY A 525 4.56 29.00 -3.21
N TYR A 526 5.34 27.92 -3.33
CA TYR A 526 6.45 27.81 -4.29
C TYR A 526 6.07 27.00 -5.52
N GLN A 527 6.59 27.41 -6.68
CA GLN A 527 6.64 26.56 -7.86
C GLN A 527 7.74 25.50 -7.69
N VAL A 528 7.58 24.36 -8.36
CA VAL A 528 8.50 23.22 -8.21
C VAL A 528 9.95 23.55 -8.59
N HIS A 529 10.16 24.46 -9.55
CA HIS A 529 11.49 24.89 -9.98
C HIS A 529 12.16 25.84 -8.99
N GLU A 530 11.41 26.47 -8.09
CA GLU A 530 11.92 27.36 -7.04
C GLU A 530 12.33 26.59 -5.78
N TYR A 531 12.02 25.28 -5.70
CA TYR A 531 12.28 24.46 -4.51
C TYR A 531 13.73 24.55 -4.06
N ALA A 532 14.67 24.33 -4.98
CA ALA A 532 16.10 24.26 -4.65
C ALA A 532 16.59 25.58 -4.06
N ASP A 533 16.22 26.71 -4.68
CA ASP A 533 16.62 28.04 -4.23
C ASP A 533 16.02 28.38 -2.86
N ALA A 534 14.74 28.03 -2.65
CA ALA A 534 14.10 28.18 -1.35
C ALA A 534 14.81 27.35 -0.28
N ALA A 535 15.04 26.06 -0.52
CA ALA A 535 15.74 25.18 0.41
C ALA A 535 17.18 25.61 0.69
N PHE A 536 17.91 26.12 -0.31
CA PHE A 536 19.27 26.63 -0.13
C PHE A 536 19.34 27.97 0.61
N SER A 537 18.23 28.71 0.71
CA SER A 537 18.16 29.92 1.53
C SER A 537 17.97 29.64 3.03
N ALA A 538 17.69 28.40 3.41
CA ALA A 538 17.50 27.99 4.80
C ALA A 538 18.79 28.16 5.62
N VAL A 539 18.69 28.90 6.73
CA VAL A 539 19.80 29.10 7.66
C VAL A 539 19.94 27.90 8.61
N LYS A 540 18.81 27.33 9.02
CA LYS A 540 18.73 26.10 9.80
C LYS A 540 17.80 25.09 9.14
N ILE A 541 17.98 23.83 9.50
CA ILE A 541 17.20 22.71 8.97
C ILE A 541 16.60 21.91 10.14
N PRO A 542 15.26 21.74 10.21
CA PRO A 542 14.63 20.88 11.21
C PRO A 542 14.97 19.42 10.96
N THR A 543 15.09 18.63 12.03
CA THR A 543 15.38 17.20 11.92
C THR A 543 14.08 16.41 11.83
N PHE A 544 13.71 16.06 10.60
CA PHE A 544 12.62 15.11 10.35
C PHE A 544 13.03 13.67 10.68
N ASN A 545 12.07 12.89 11.17
CA ASN A 545 12.17 11.43 11.08
C ASN A 545 12.02 11.01 9.62
N TYR A 546 12.60 9.87 9.24
CA TYR A 546 12.39 9.29 7.91
C TYR A 546 11.37 8.15 8.00
N GLY A 547 10.72 7.81 6.89
CA GLY A 547 9.64 6.85 6.80
C GLY A 547 8.40 7.47 6.15
N CYS A 548 7.23 7.09 6.61
CA CYS A 548 5.94 7.39 5.98
C CYS A 548 5.72 8.89 5.68
N ALA A 549 5.27 9.22 4.46
CA ALA A 549 4.89 10.59 4.08
C ALA A 549 3.84 11.19 5.02
N VAL A 550 2.93 10.38 5.54
CA VAL A 550 1.92 10.81 6.50
C VAL A 550 2.53 11.30 7.81
N PHE A 551 3.58 10.62 8.31
CA PHE A 551 4.31 11.10 9.48
C PHE A 551 5.13 12.34 9.17
N LEU A 552 5.67 12.46 7.95
CA LEU A 552 6.32 13.69 7.50
C LEU A 552 5.33 14.86 7.46
N GLU A 553 4.09 14.65 7.01
CA GLU A 553 3.04 15.66 7.03
C GLU A 553 2.69 16.09 8.47
N SER A 554 2.58 15.14 9.40
CA SER A 554 2.41 15.48 10.82
C SER A 554 3.61 16.22 11.40
N ASP A 555 4.84 15.84 11.03
CA ASP A 555 6.07 16.55 11.43
C ASP A 555 6.09 17.97 10.86
N ILE A 556 5.63 18.20 9.62
CA ILE A 556 5.47 19.54 9.04
C ILE A 556 4.57 20.40 9.93
N VAL A 557 3.41 19.88 10.34
CA VAL A 557 2.47 20.60 11.23
C VAL A 557 3.13 20.89 12.58
N ASN A 558 3.85 19.92 13.16
CA ASN A 558 4.56 20.14 14.42
C ASN A 558 5.66 21.20 14.30
N PHE A 559 6.41 21.23 13.19
CA PHE A 559 7.43 22.26 12.95
C PHE A 559 6.81 23.63 12.70
N GLN A 560 5.66 23.71 12.04
CA GLN A 560 4.91 24.97 11.92
C GLN A 560 4.48 25.50 13.29
N GLN A 561 3.96 24.63 14.16
CA GLN A 561 3.60 25.00 15.53
C GLN A 561 4.80 25.51 16.35
N GLN A 562 6.00 25.02 16.05
CA GLN A 562 7.26 25.47 16.67
C GLN A 562 7.86 26.73 16.02
N GLY A 563 7.23 27.28 14.98
CA GLY A 563 7.67 28.51 14.30
C GLY A 563 8.74 28.33 13.23
N TRP A 564 8.98 27.10 12.74
CA TRP A 564 9.92 26.88 11.64
C TRP A 564 9.44 27.52 10.33
N ARG A 565 10.36 28.12 9.58
CA ARG A 565 10.02 28.77 8.30
C ARG A 565 9.81 27.74 7.21
N ARG A 566 9.00 28.10 6.21
CA ARG A 566 8.69 27.24 5.06
C ARG A 566 9.95 26.79 4.29
N GLU A 567 10.92 27.68 4.10
CA GLU A 567 12.18 27.39 3.41
C GLU A 567 13.03 26.38 4.19
N GLU A 568 13.04 26.50 5.52
CA GLU A 568 13.73 25.58 6.44
C GLU A 568 13.06 24.20 6.43
N ILE A 569 11.73 24.16 6.42
CA ILE A 569 10.97 22.91 6.29
C ILE A 569 11.26 22.23 4.95
N LEU A 570 11.26 22.97 3.82
CA LEU A 570 11.62 22.42 2.51
C LEU A 570 13.04 21.84 2.49
N ALA A 571 14.00 22.51 3.15
CA ALA A 571 15.35 21.98 3.32
C ALA A 571 15.37 20.68 4.16
N GLY A 572 14.56 20.62 5.23
CA GLY A 572 14.40 19.42 6.07
C GLY A 572 13.85 18.23 5.30
N LEU A 573 12.85 18.47 4.45
CA LEU A 573 12.26 17.43 3.59
C LEU A 573 13.25 16.93 2.54
N ALA A 574 14.04 17.82 1.93
CA ALA A 574 15.12 17.43 1.03
C ALA A 574 16.17 16.55 1.74
N MET A 575 16.53 16.87 2.98
CA MET A 575 17.46 16.08 3.81
C MET A 575 16.91 14.72 4.25
N VAL A 576 15.58 14.54 4.29
CA VAL A 576 14.94 13.26 4.59
C VAL A 576 14.87 12.34 3.37
N LEU A 577 14.81 12.90 2.16
CA LEU A 577 14.78 12.14 0.91
C LEU A 577 15.81 10.99 0.87
N PRO A 578 17.13 11.21 1.08
CA PRO A 578 18.10 10.13 1.09
C PRO A 578 17.81 9.07 2.15
N LYS A 579 17.36 9.45 3.34
CA LYS A 579 17.02 8.50 4.41
C LYS A 579 15.83 7.62 3.99
N ASN A 580 14.82 8.20 3.35
CA ASN A 580 13.70 7.44 2.80
C ASN A 580 14.16 6.47 1.71
N ILE A 581 15.02 6.92 0.80
CA ILE A 581 15.53 6.06 -0.27
C ILE A 581 16.33 4.90 0.31
N TRP A 582 17.36 5.16 1.11
CA TRP A 582 18.32 4.12 1.50
C TRP A 582 17.86 3.29 2.70
N LEU A 583 17.23 3.91 3.70
CA LEU A 583 16.86 3.22 4.94
C LEU A 583 15.44 2.66 4.92
N TYR A 584 14.54 3.23 4.11
CA TYR A 584 13.13 2.80 4.07
C TYR A 584 12.78 2.02 2.79
N VAL A 585 13.17 2.50 1.62
CA VAL A 585 12.93 1.80 0.34
C VAL A 585 13.94 0.69 0.11
N VAL A 586 15.23 0.98 0.20
CA VAL A 586 16.29 -0.01 -0.02
C VAL A 586 16.47 -0.92 1.19
N GLN A 587 16.19 -0.40 2.40
CA GLN A 587 16.36 -1.09 3.68
C GLN A 587 17.81 -1.56 3.94
N GLU A 588 18.79 -0.84 3.38
CA GLU A 588 20.22 -1.12 3.58
C GLU A 588 20.90 0.10 4.22
N PRO A 589 21.20 0.06 5.53
CA PRO A 589 21.91 1.14 6.20
C PRO A 589 23.40 1.25 5.82
N ASN A 590 24.01 0.18 5.29
CA ASN A 590 25.40 0.12 4.88
C ASN A 590 25.54 0.22 3.35
N LEU A 591 25.45 1.44 2.82
CA LEU A 591 25.53 1.74 1.38
C LEU A 591 26.80 1.21 0.72
N LYS A 592 27.89 1.01 1.47
CA LYS A 592 29.14 0.46 0.94
C LYS A 592 28.99 -0.97 0.39
N LYS A 593 27.99 -1.73 0.88
CA LYS A 593 27.64 -3.05 0.32
C LYS A 593 27.02 -2.97 -1.07
N LEU A 594 26.41 -1.82 -1.41
CA LEU A 594 25.73 -1.63 -2.68
C LEU A 594 26.71 -1.27 -3.80
N GLY A 595 27.86 -0.68 -3.46
CA GLY A 595 28.91 -0.31 -4.40
C GLY A 595 29.49 1.06 -4.11
N LYS A 596 30.24 1.59 -5.09
CA LYS A 596 30.90 2.90 -5.01
C LYS A 596 30.39 3.89 -6.06
N THR A 597 29.88 3.43 -7.20
CA THR A 597 29.39 4.32 -8.26
C THR A 597 27.87 4.41 -8.23
N PHE A 598 27.36 5.60 -7.91
CA PHE A 598 25.93 5.89 -7.78
C PHE A 598 25.48 6.83 -8.90
N VAL A 599 24.49 6.43 -9.70
CA VAL A 599 23.86 7.26 -10.73
C VAL A 599 22.51 7.75 -10.21
N LEU A 600 22.35 9.07 -10.09
CA LEU A 600 21.10 9.74 -9.73
C LEU A 600 20.35 10.13 -11.00
N GLN A 601 19.10 9.68 -11.13
CA GLN A 601 18.21 10.02 -12.25
C GLN A 601 16.74 10.13 -11.81
N GLY A 602 15.84 10.41 -12.75
CA GLY A 602 14.44 10.70 -12.50
C GLY A 602 14.14 12.19 -12.40
N GLY A 603 12.88 12.56 -12.57
CA GLY A 603 12.45 13.97 -12.61
C GLY A 603 12.77 14.76 -11.35
N THR A 604 12.82 14.11 -10.19
CA THR A 604 13.14 14.75 -8.90
C THR A 604 14.58 15.24 -8.84
N GLN A 605 15.50 14.61 -9.58
CA GLN A 605 16.91 15.01 -9.61
C GLN A 605 17.15 16.28 -10.45
N LYS A 606 16.09 16.89 -11.04
CA LYS A 606 16.13 18.28 -11.52
C LYS A 606 16.18 19.30 -10.37
N ASN A 607 15.80 18.90 -9.15
CA ASN A 607 15.88 19.72 -7.95
C ASN A 607 17.27 19.57 -7.30
N LEU A 608 18.11 20.60 -7.40
CA LEU A 608 19.47 20.56 -6.85
C LEU A 608 19.53 20.36 -5.34
N ALA A 609 18.49 20.74 -4.57
CA ALA A 609 18.46 20.44 -3.13
C ALA A 609 18.31 18.94 -2.86
N ALA A 610 17.53 18.23 -3.70
CA ALA A 610 17.42 16.77 -3.63
C ALA A 610 18.74 16.09 -4.00
N VAL A 611 19.41 16.56 -5.06
CA VAL A 611 20.73 16.07 -5.48
C VAL A 611 21.77 16.29 -4.38
N LYS A 612 21.82 17.50 -3.81
CA LYS A 612 22.74 17.85 -2.71
C LYS A 612 22.54 16.97 -1.48
N ALA A 613 21.29 16.76 -1.06
CA ALA A 613 20.98 15.89 0.07
C ALA A 613 21.42 14.43 -0.18
N GLN A 614 21.16 13.89 -1.39
CA GLN A 614 21.62 12.57 -1.79
C GLN A 614 23.15 12.46 -1.82
N HIS A 615 23.80 13.43 -2.47
CA HIS A 615 25.25 13.52 -2.56
C HIS A 615 25.91 13.47 -1.18
N ASP A 616 25.49 14.35 -0.27
CA ASP A 616 26.08 14.44 1.07
C ASP A 616 25.81 13.20 1.91
N TYR A 617 24.61 12.65 1.82
CA TYR A 617 24.27 11.43 2.52
C TYR A 617 25.12 10.24 2.03
N ILE A 618 25.23 10.06 0.72
CA ILE A 618 26.04 8.97 0.12
C ILE A 618 27.50 9.12 0.54
N LEU A 619 28.12 10.30 0.40
CA LEU A 619 29.52 10.52 0.80
C LEU A 619 29.74 10.34 2.31
N SER A 620 28.74 10.64 3.15
CA SER A 620 28.83 10.37 4.59
C SER A 620 28.89 8.88 4.93
N LYS A 621 28.42 8.00 4.03
CA LYS A 621 28.41 6.54 4.19
C LYS A 621 29.46 5.83 3.35
N VAL A 622 29.82 6.40 2.21
CA VAL A 622 30.78 5.91 1.22
C VAL A 622 31.73 7.06 0.86
N PRO A 623 32.75 7.37 1.69
CA PRO A 623 33.62 8.53 1.49
C PRO A 623 34.40 8.53 0.16
N ASP A 624 34.65 7.35 -0.41
CA ASP A 624 35.27 7.13 -1.71
C ASP A 624 34.24 6.89 -2.84
N GLY A 625 32.97 7.21 -2.60
CA GLY A 625 31.89 7.03 -3.55
C GLY A 625 31.91 8.06 -4.68
N ARG A 626 31.57 7.62 -5.89
CA ARG A 626 31.41 8.46 -7.08
C ARG A 626 29.92 8.68 -7.34
N ILE A 627 29.45 9.91 -7.14
CA ILE A 627 28.05 10.30 -7.42
C ILE A 627 27.97 10.99 -8.78
N LEU A 628 27.19 10.39 -9.67
CA LEU A 628 26.94 10.84 -11.04
C LEU A 628 25.48 11.27 -11.15
N VAL A 629 25.20 12.39 -11.81
CA VAL A 629 23.83 12.80 -12.14
C VAL A 629 23.63 12.60 -13.63
N HIS A 630 22.60 11.84 -14.01
CA HIS A 630 22.34 11.56 -15.42
C HIS A 630 22.07 12.87 -16.19
N PRO A 631 22.74 13.16 -17.32
CA PRO A 631 22.60 14.46 -18.01
C PRO A 631 21.17 14.72 -18.52
N HIS A 632 20.37 13.65 -18.62
CA HIS A 632 18.96 13.70 -19.02
C HIS A 632 18.08 12.99 -17.99
N THR A 633 18.23 13.33 -16.70
CA THR A 633 17.56 12.66 -15.57
C THR A 633 16.07 12.42 -15.78
N GLY A 634 15.33 13.40 -16.34
CA GLY A 634 13.89 13.30 -16.53
C GLY A 634 13.45 12.45 -17.72
N GLU A 635 14.36 12.14 -18.65
CA GLU A 635 14.07 11.49 -19.93
C GLU A 635 14.76 10.11 -20.06
N SER A 636 15.45 9.63 -19.02
CA SER A 636 16.22 8.38 -19.03
C SER A 636 15.40 7.14 -19.40
N GLY A 637 14.16 7.03 -18.91
CA GLY A 637 13.27 5.92 -19.29
C GLY A 637 12.98 5.90 -20.80
N ALA A 638 12.68 7.07 -21.38
CA ALA A 638 12.47 7.20 -22.83
C ALA A 638 13.76 6.88 -23.62
N ILE A 639 14.93 7.27 -23.12
CA ILE A 639 16.22 6.91 -23.75
C ILE A 639 16.42 5.41 -23.79
N GLY A 640 16.21 4.71 -22.67
CA GLY A 640 16.30 3.25 -22.64
C GLY A 640 15.35 2.57 -23.61
N ALA A 641 14.09 3.02 -23.66
CA ALA A 641 13.11 2.47 -24.60
C ALA A 641 13.53 2.66 -26.06
N ALA A 642 14.18 3.78 -26.40
CA ALA A 642 14.71 4.02 -27.74
C ALA A 642 15.94 3.15 -28.06
N LEU A 643 16.79 2.87 -27.07
CA LEU A 643 17.97 2.00 -27.22
C LEU A 643 17.58 0.55 -27.52
N GLU A 644 16.54 0.03 -26.85
CA GLU A 644 16.07 -1.35 -27.03
C GLU A 644 15.61 -1.67 -28.46
N VAL A 645 15.02 -0.69 -29.16
CA VAL A 645 14.50 -0.87 -30.53
C VAL A 645 15.52 -0.56 -31.62
N MET A 646 16.79 -0.29 -31.25
CA MET A 646 17.85 -0.03 -32.22
C MET A 646 18.17 -1.30 -33.03
N GLY A 647 18.17 -1.15 -34.36
CA GLY A 647 18.48 -2.25 -35.29
C GLY A 647 17.27 -3.01 -35.83
N GLU A 648 16.06 -2.72 -35.34
CA GLU A 648 14.82 -3.32 -35.84
C GLU A 648 14.19 -2.56 -37.01
N SER A 649 13.12 -3.11 -37.58
CA SER A 649 12.24 -2.44 -38.55
C SER A 649 10.92 -2.06 -37.88
N SER A 650 10.56 -0.78 -37.91
CA SER A 650 9.38 -0.30 -37.19
C SER A 650 8.04 -0.62 -37.84
N SER A 651 7.06 -0.90 -37.00
CA SER A 651 5.63 -1.04 -37.28
C SER A 651 4.82 0.22 -36.95
N PHE A 652 5.49 1.32 -36.59
CA PHE A 652 4.88 2.59 -36.19
C PHE A 652 3.85 3.11 -37.20
N ILE A 653 2.68 3.53 -36.70
CA ILE A 653 1.57 4.07 -37.51
C ILE A 653 1.92 5.31 -38.34
N GLY A 654 3.00 6.00 -38.00
CA GLY A 654 3.42 7.25 -38.63
C GLY A 654 2.83 8.50 -37.96
N PHE A 655 3.49 9.64 -38.17
CA PHE A 655 3.12 10.89 -37.50
C PHE A 655 1.74 11.41 -37.91
N ASP A 656 1.37 11.29 -39.18
CA ASP A 656 0.12 11.85 -39.68
C ASP A 656 -1.09 11.06 -39.17
N ALA A 657 -1.00 9.73 -39.13
CA ALA A 657 -2.02 8.87 -38.52
C ALA A 657 -2.15 9.12 -37.01
N LEU A 658 -1.05 9.39 -36.31
CA LEU A 658 -1.09 9.73 -34.88
C LEU A 658 -1.81 11.05 -34.60
N GLU A 659 -1.70 12.05 -35.49
CA GLU A 659 -2.39 13.34 -35.32
C GLU A 659 -3.90 13.21 -35.45
N THR A 660 -4.37 12.33 -36.35
CA THR A 660 -5.80 12.12 -36.61
C THR A 660 -6.40 10.97 -35.79
N LEU A 661 -5.56 10.20 -35.08
CA LEU A 661 -5.99 9.15 -34.16
C LEU A 661 -6.99 9.69 -33.15
N SER A 662 -8.26 9.32 -33.26
CA SER A 662 -9.26 9.61 -32.25
C SER A 662 -9.42 8.39 -31.35
N PHE A 663 -9.77 8.62 -30.09
CA PHE A 663 -10.08 7.52 -29.17
C PHE A 663 -11.39 7.82 -28.42
N SER A 664 -12.12 6.76 -28.09
CA SER A 664 -13.22 6.81 -27.15
C SER A 664 -13.04 5.72 -26.10
N SER A 665 -13.27 6.08 -24.84
CA SER A 665 -13.28 5.13 -23.73
C SER A 665 -14.72 4.85 -23.34
N LEU A 666 -15.11 3.57 -23.31
CA LEU A 666 -16.41 3.11 -22.84
C LEU A 666 -16.21 2.17 -21.66
N ARG A 667 -16.90 2.44 -20.55
CA ARG A 667 -16.95 1.58 -19.37
C ARG A 667 -18.33 1.70 -18.73
N ASP A 668 -19.25 0.88 -19.18
CA ASP A 668 -20.63 0.79 -18.67
C ASP A 668 -21.10 -0.68 -18.67
N GLU A 669 -22.35 -0.94 -18.30
CA GLU A 669 -22.91 -2.30 -18.26
C GLU A 669 -22.75 -3.07 -19.59
N SER A 670 -22.68 -2.39 -20.74
CA SER A 670 -22.46 -3.05 -22.04
C SER A 670 -21.06 -3.66 -22.17
N THR A 671 -20.09 -3.14 -21.39
CA THR A 671 -18.72 -3.63 -21.35
C THR A 671 -18.50 -4.73 -20.31
N ARG A 672 -19.53 -5.14 -19.56
CA ARG A 672 -19.41 -6.17 -18.54
C ARG A 672 -19.00 -7.52 -19.13
N CYS A 673 -18.13 -8.23 -18.42
CA CYS A 673 -17.57 -9.51 -18.83
C CYS A 673 -18.29 -10.66 -18.15
N HIS A 674 -19.11 -11.39 -18.90
CA HIS A 674 -19.88 -12.52 -18.41
C HIS A 674 -19.18 -13.89 -18.58
N PHE A 675 -17.84 -13.90 -18.73
CA PHE A 675 -17.10 -15.14 -18.95
C PHE A 675 -16.98 -16.02 -17.70
N CYS A 676 -17.21 -15.46 -16.51
CA CYS A 676 -17.18 -16.17 -15.23
C CYS A 676 -18.09 -15.47 -14.21
N PRO A 677 -18.37 -16.10 -13.05
CA PRO A 677 -19.24 -15.53 -12.01
C PRO A 677 -18.81 -14.17 -11.45
N ASN A 678 -17.53 -13.78 -11.58
CA ASN A 678 -17.04 -12.48 -11.12
C ASN A 678 -17.66 -11.28 -11.87
N ASP A 679 -18.26 -11.54 -13.03
CA ASP A 679 -19.06 -10.59 -13.80
C ASP A 679 -18.46 -9.17 -13.91
N CYS A 680 -17.15 -9.10 -14.21
CA CYS A 680 -16.36 -7.89 -14.01
C CYS A 680 -16.53 -6.85 -15.11
N MET A 681 -16.42 -5.56 -14.76
CA MET A 681 -16.44 -4.46 -15.73
C MET A 681 -15.14 -4.39 -16.54
N ARG A 682 -15.24 -4.11 -17.84
CA ARG A 682 -14.10 -3.88 -18.74
C ARG A 682 -14.08 -2.43 -19.19
N THR A 683 -12.94 -1.93 -19.63
CA THR A 683 -12.86 -0.64 -20.30
C THR A 683 -12.47 -0.87 -21.75
N PHE A 684 -13.33 -0.46 -22.67
CA PHE A 684 -13.07 -0.53 -24.12
C PHE A 684 -12.50 0.80 -24.57
N ILE A 685 -11.28 0.77 -25.08
CA ILE A 685 -10.64 1.91 -25.72
C ILE A 685 -10.69 1.67 -27.23
N ASP A 686 -11.61 2.36 -27.89
CA ASP A 686 -11.76 2.31 -29.34
C ASP A 686 -10.87 3.38 -29.97
N LEU A 687 -9.91 2.94 -30.78
CA LEU A 687 -8.97 3.75 -31.53
C LEU A 687 -9.44 3.82 -32.97
N LYS A 688 -9.56 5.03 -33.54
CA LYS A 688 -9.95 5.24 -34.94
C LYS A 688 -8.96 6.17 -35.62
N CYS A 689 -8.42 5.71 -36.75
CA CYS A 689 -7.65 6.55 -37.68
C CYS A 689 -8.51 6.91 -38.89
N ASP A 690 -8.14 7.98 -39.61
CA ASP A 690 -8.84 8.42 -40.83
C ASP A 690 -8.80 7.38 -41.98
N ASN A 691 -7.91 6.39 -41.89
CA ASN A 691 -7.77 5.31 -42.88
C ASN A 691 -8.84 4.19 -42.73
N GLU A 692 -9.93 4.44 -42.00
CA GLU A 692 -10.99 3.48 -41.63
C GLU A 692 -10.54 2.27 -40.77
N ASP A 693 -9.28 2.25 -40.31
CA ASP A 693 -8.78 1.26 -39.36
C ASP A 693 -9.28 1.59 -37.95
N SER A 694 -10.22 0.78 -37.46
CA SER A 694 -10.76 0.87 -36.11
C SER A 694 -10.28 -0.32 -35.28
N ARG A 695 -9.64 -0.04 -34.14
CA ARG A 695 -9.10 -1.08 -33.25
C ARG A 695 -9.60 -0.86 -31.84
N ARG A 696 -9.92 -1.95 -31.16
CA ARG A 696 -10.35 -1.93 -29.76
C ARG A 696 -9.27 -2.52 -28.89
N TYR A 697 -8.87 -1.75 -27.88
CA TYR A 697 -8.05 -2.23 -26.78
C TYR A 697 -8.92 -2.42 -25.55
N ILE A 698 -8.90 -3.63 -24.98
CA ILE A 698 -9.73 -3.99 -23.83
C ILE A 698 -8.87 -4.06 -22.59
N ILE A 699 -9.10 -3.12 -21.67
CA ILE A 699 -8.54 -3.17 -20.33
C ILE A 699 -9.51 -3.95 -19.46
N ALA A 700 -9.05 -5.07 -18.91
CA ALA A 700 -9.86 -5.91 -18.04
C ALA A 700 -9.09 -6.32 -16.78
N PRO A 701 -9.79 -6.59 -15.66
CA PRO A 701 -9.17 -7.08 -14.43
C PRO A 701 -8.48 -8.44 -14.58
N CYS A 702 -8.80 -9.20 -15.64
CA CYS A 702 -8.21 -10.50 -15.92
C CYS A 702 -8.00 -10.69 -17.43
N GLU A 703 -7.09 -11.59 -17.79
CA GLU A 703 -6.77 -11.95 -19.18
C GLU A 703 -7.97 -12.49 -19.95
N LYS A 704 -8.86 -13.25 -19.28
CA LYS A 704 -10.09 -13.73 -19.92
C LYS A 704 -10.96 -12.56 -20.39
N GLY A 705 -10.99 -11.48 -19.63
CA GLY A 705 -11.74 -10.28 -19.96
C GLY A 705 -11.05 -9.38 -20.98
N SER A 706 -9.78 -9.62 -21.34
CA SER A 706 -9.06 -8.78 -22.32
C SER A 706 -9.45 -9.06 -23.77
N VAL A 707 -10.43 -9.94 -23.98
CA VAL A 707 -11.00 -10.27 -25.29
C VAL A 707 -12.51 -10.02 -25.28
N GLU A 708 -13.05 -9.74 -26.46
CA GLU A 708 -14.48 -9.42 -26.61
C GLU A 708 -15.33 -10.68 -26.73
N GLU A 709 -14.90 -11.61 -27.57
CA GLU A 709 -15.67 -12.80 -27.91
C GLU A 709 -15.31 -14.02 -27.07
N LYS A 710 -16.34 -14.83 -26.78
CA LYS A 710 -16.18 -16.09 -26.06
C LYS A 710 -15.24 -17.06 -26.80
N GLY A 711 -15.21 -17.03 -28.13
CA GLY A 711 -14.31 -17.85 -28.96
C GLY A 711 -12.83 -17.55 -28.68
N ASP A 712 -12.47 -16.27 -28.66
CA ASP A 712 -11.12 -15.81 -28.35
C ASP A 712 -10.74 -16.09 -26.89
N MET A 713 -11.69 -15.99 -25.96
CA MET A 713 -11.45 -16.35 -24.57
C MET A 713 -11.11 -17.84 -24.44
N ILE A 714 -11.82 -18.71 -25.17
CA ILE A 714 -11.54 -20.15 -25.18
C ILE A 714 -10.16 -20.43 -25.80
N SER A 715 -9.78 -19.75 -26.88
CA SER A 715 -8.47 -19.94 -27.53
C SER A 715 -7.33 -19.48 -26.62
N LEU A 716 -7.48 -18.33 -25.96
CA LEU A 716 -6.57 -17.80 -24.96
C LEU A 716 -6.43 -18.76 -23.78
N ASN A 717 -7.55 -19.23 -23.22
CA ASN A 717 -7.52 -20.15 -22.09
C ASN A 717 -6.85 -21.48 -22.45
N ARG A 718 -7.07 -22.02 -23.66
CA ARG A 718 -6.34 -23.22 -24.14
C ARG A 718 -4.85 -22.98 -24.24
N LYS A 719 -4.42 -21.81 -24.71
CA LYS A 719 -3.00 -21.44 -24.77
C LYS A 719 -2.39 -21.38 -23.36
N LEU A 720 -3.05 -20.72 -22.42
CA LEU A 720 -2.62 -20.63 -21.02
C LEU A 720 -2.58 -22.01 -20.36
N GLU A 721 -3.60 -22.85 -20.55
CA GLU A 721 -3.62 -24.22 -20.04
C GLU A 721 -2.48 -25.07 -20.62
N SER A 722 -2.14 -24.89 -21.91
CA SER A 722 -0.99 -25.56 -22.53
C SER A 722 0.32 -25.16 -21.88
N ILE A 723 0.51 -23.87 -21.60
CA ILE A 723 1.70 -23.36 -20.90
C ILE A 723 1.76 -23.93 -19.49
N LYS A 724 0.67 -23.87 -18.71
CA LYS A 724 0.62 -24.40 -17.35
C LYS A 724 0.85 -25.91 -17.29
N LYS A 725 0.40 -26.66 -18.29
CA LYS A 725 0.63 -28.10 -18.36
C LYS A 725 2.09 -28.46 -18.63
N LYS A 726 2.79 -27.66 -19.46
CA LYS A 726 4.23 -27.83 -19.73
C LYS A 726 5.12 -27.34 -18.59
N ASN A 727 4.58 -26.49 -17.72
CA ASN A 727 5.32 -25.84 -16.64
C ASN A 727 4.60 -26.10 -15.31
N PRO A 728 4.81 -27.26 -14.68
CA PRO A 728 4.09 -27.64 -13.47
C PRO A 728 4.32 -26.66 -12.31
N ASP A 729 3.29 -26.47 -11.47
CA ASP A 729 3.36 -25.66 -10.26
C ASP A 729 3.12 -26.53 -9.01
N LEU A 730 4.18 -26.75 -8.23
CA LEU A 730 4.11 -27.53 -6.99
C LEU A 730 3.53 -26.77 -5.81
N SER A 731 3.43 -25.43 -5.87
CA SER A 731 2.71 -24.63 -4.88
C SER A 731 1.21 -24.89 -4.94
N SER A 732 0.60 -24.74 -6.12
CA SER A 732 -0.81 -25.11 -6.35
C SER A 732 -1.09 -26.60 -6.15
N PHE A 733 -0.10 -27.47 -6.38
CA PHE A 733 -0.22 -28.89 -6.05
C PHE A 733 -0.24 -29.13 -4.54
N ALA A 734 0.71 -28.56 -3.80
CA ALA A 734 0.81 -28.67 -2.34
C ALA A 734 -0.47 -28.15 -1.66
N PHE A 735 -0.98 -26.99 -2.11
CA PHE A 735 -2.25 -26.42 -1.65
C PHE A 735 -3.41 -27.43 -1.77
N ARG A 736 -3.57 -28.05 -2.95
CA ARG A 736 -4.67 -29.00 -3.20
C ARG A 736 -4.49 -30.31 -2.44
N GLU A 737 -3.28 -30.85 -2.40
CA GLU A 737 -3.01 -32.13 -1.74
C GLU A 737 -3.08 -32.02 -0.20
N ALA A 738 -2.71 -30.90 0.40
CA ALA A 738 -2.76 -30.70 1.85
C ALA A 738 -4.16 -30.92 2.43
N PHE A 739 -5.20 -30.51 1.70
CA PHE A 739 -6.61 -30.61 2.10
C PHE A 739 -7.36 -31.75 1.40
N ARG A 740 -6.65 -32.61 0.68
CA ARG A 740 -7.24 -33.75 -0.03
C ARG A 740 -7.63 -34.84 0.97
N LYS A 741 -8.91 -35.21 0.96
CA LYS A 741 -9.43 -36.33 1.75
C LYS A 741 -9.06 -37.65 1.06
N LYS A 742 -8.09 -38.38 1.61
CA LYS A 742 -7.79 -39.77 1.22
C LYS A 742 -8.40 -40.68 2.28
N ARG A 743 -9.27 -41.60 1.86
CA ARG A 743 -9.97 -42.49 2.79
C ARG A 743 -8.95 -43.32 3.55
N VAL A 744 -8.88 -43.12 4.86
CA VAL A 744 -8.12 -43.98 5.76
C VAL A 744 -9.05 -45.08 6.28
N GLU A 745 -8.57 -46.32 6.40
CA GLU A 745 -9.34 -47.37 7.08
C GLU A 745 -9.62 -46.90 8.52
N SER A 746 -10.88 -46.83 8.94
CA SER A 746 -11.23 -46.42 10.30
C SER A 746 -10.88 -47.54 11.30
N SER A 747 -10.78 -47.19 12.59
CA SER A 747 -10.79 -48.21 13.64
C SER A 747 -12.05 -49.07 13.54
N ASP A 748 -11.95 -50.39 13.78
CA ASP A 748 -13.11 -51.29 13.77
C ASP A 748 -14.20 -50.78 14.73
N GLN A 749 -15.25 -50.19 14.15
CA GLN A 749 -16.36 -49.60 14.90
C GLN A 749 -17.37 -50.65 15.37
N SER A 750 -17.25 -51.91 14.96
CA SER A 750 -18.19 -52.99 15.30
C SER A 750 -18.26 -53.28 16.81
N LEU A 751 -17.20 -52.94 17.55
CA LEU A 751 -17.07 -53.12 19.00
C LEU A 751 -17.43 -51.87 19.81
N LEU A 752 -17.74 -50.74 19.16
CA LEU A 752 -18.12 -49.50 19.83
C LEU A 752 -19.58 -49.54 20.28
N LYS A 753 -19.86 -48.98 21.47
CA LYS A 753 -21.24 -48.81 21.93
C LYS A 753 -22.00 -47.95 20.91
N LYS A 754 -23.20 -48.36 20.50
CA LYS A 754 -24.08 -47.65 19.55
C LYS A 754 -24.17 -46.13 19.82
N LYS A 755 -24.26 -45.75 21.11
CA LYS A 755 -24.31 -44.35 21.55
C LYS A 755 -23.05 -43.53 21.22
N LEU A 756 -21.87 -44.14 21.16
CA LEU A 756 -20.61 -43.48 20.78
C LEU A 756 -20.54 -43.27 19.27
N VAL A 757 -21.01 -44.25 18.49
CA VAL A 757 -21.10 -44.14 17.03
C VAL A 757 -22.04 -43.00 16.64
N GLU A 758 -23.26 -42.99 17.20
CA GLU A 758 -24.24 -41.91 16.99
C GLU A 758 -23.71 -40.53 17.45
N LYS A 759 -22.85 -40.48 18.47
CA LYS A 759 -22.21 -39.24 18.92
C LYS A 759 -21.21 -38.73 17.89
N ARG A 760 -20.37 -39.61 17.35
CA ARG A 760 -19.31 -39.28 16.37
C ARG A 760 -19.89 -38.89 15.01
N GLU A 761 -20.96 -39.55 14.56
CA GLU A 761 -21.65 -39.26 13.29
C GLU A 761 -22.26 -37.85 13.24
N LYS A 762 -22.64 -37.29 14.40
CA LYS A 762 -23.23 -35.95 14.49
C LYS A 762 -22.19 -34.84 14.43
N ILE A 763 -20.90 -35.13 14.61
CA ILE A 763 -19.85 -34.12 14.64
C ILE A 763 -19.55 -33.68 13.21
N ARG A 764 -19.59 -32.36 12.98
CA ARG A 764 -19.22 -31.71 11.74
C ARG A 764 -18.14 -30.68 12.05
N VAL A 765 -16.90 -31.09 11.81
CA VAL A 765 -15.70 -30.32 12.18
C VAL A 765 -15.33 -29.36 11.06
N GLY A 766 -15.38 -28.06 11.34
CA GLY A 766 -14.77 -27.01 10.54
C GLY A 766 -13.29 -26.87 10.84
N ILE A 767 -12.43 -26.92 9.82
CA ILE A 767 -10.98 -26.64 9.93
C ILE A 767 -10.66 -25.46 9.02
N PRO A 768 -10.21 -24.31 9.56
CA PRO A 768 -9.86 -23.17 8.73
C PRO A 768 -8.54 -23.43 7.98
N ARG A 769 -8.46 -23.00 6.73
CA ARG A 769 -7.25 -23.10 5.89
C ARG A 769 -6.28 -21.97 6.25
N VAL A 770 -5.51 -22.13 7.32
CA VAL A 770 -4.70 -21.04 7.89
C VAL A 770 -3.32 -21.50 8.33
N LEU A 771 -2.33 -20.62 8.23
CA LEU A 771 -1.03 -20.73 8.93
C LEU A 771 -0.35 -22.11 8.77
N ASN A 772 -0.02 -22.79 9.87
CA ASN A 772 0.64 -24.11 9.84
C ASN A 772 -0.31 -25.27 9.52
N ILE A 773 -1.63 -25.02 9.41
CA ILE A 773 -2.59 -26.04 8.95
C ILE A 773 -2.28 -26.46 7.51
N TYR A 774 -1.72 -25.57 6.67
CA TYR A 774 -1.28 -25.95 5.32
C TYR A 774 -0.24 -27.07 5.30
N SER A 775 0.56 -27.21 6.36
CA SER A 775 1.50 -28.34 6.49
C SER A 775 0.88 -29.53 7.22
N MET A 776 0.03 -29.27 8.22
CA MET A 776 -0.44 -30.29 9.16
C MET A 776 -1.84 -30.86 8.83
N ALA A 777 -2.56 -30.29 7.86
CA ALA A 777 -3.89 -30.76 7.47
C ALA A 777 -3.96 -32.27 7.15
N PRO A 778 -3.00 -32.88 6.42
CA PRO A 778 -3.02 -34.31 6.16
C PRO A 778 -3.04 -35.17 7.44
N PHE A 779 -2.30 -34.73 8.47
CA PHE A 779 -2.30 -35.40 9.78
C PHE A 779 -3.67 -35.29 10.44
N PHE A 780 -4.25 -34.09 10.52
CA PHE A 780 -5.53 -33.89 11.19
C PHE A 780 -6.69 -34.58 10.46
N ILE A 781 -6.71 -34.58 9.13
CA ILE A 781 -7.69 -35.31 8.32
C ILE A 781 -7.67 -36.79 8.68
N ALA A 782 -6.49 -37.42 8.57
CA ALA A 782 -6.35 -38.85 8.83
C ALA A 782 -6.64 -39.19 10.30
N TYR A 783 -6.23 -38.35 11.25
CA TYR A 783 -6.54 -38.53 12.67
C TYR A 783 -8.05 -38.49 12.93
N LEU A 784 -8.76 -37.47 12.43
CA LEU A 784 -10.20 -37.29 12.63
C LEU A 784 -11.01 -38.44 11.97
N GLU A 785 -10.64 -38.84 10.76
CA GLU A 785 -11.23 -40.02 10.11
C GLU A 785 -10.99 -41.31 10.93
N SER A 786 -9.77 -41.48 11.44
CA SER A 786 -9.38 -42.67 12.21
C SER A 786 -10.15 -42.81 13.52
N ILE A 787 -10.48 -41.70 14.18
CA ILE A 787 -11.30 -41.71 15.40
C ILE A 787 -12.80 -41.82 15.11
N GLY A 788 -13.20 -41.93 13.84
CA GLY A 788 -14.57 -42.24 13.43
C GLY A 788 -15.44 -41.04 13.07
N ILE A 789 -14.84 -39.89 12.74
CA ILE A 789 -15.57 -38.77 12.11
C ILE A 789 -15.58 -39.02 10.61
N ASP A 790 -16.77 -39.01 9.99
CA ASP A 790 -16.88 -39.24 8.55
C ASP A 790 -16.15 -38.15 7.75
N SER A 791 -15.48 -38.54 6.66
CA SER A 791 -14.71 -37.63 5.83
C SER A 791 -15.57 -36.50 5.24
N SER A 792 -16.85 -36.74 4.96
CA SER A 792 -17.81 -35.72 4.50
C SER A 792 -18.11 -34.67 5.57
N ASN A 793 -17.92 -35.00 6.85
CA ASN A 793 -18.12 -34.12 7.99
C ASN A 793 -16.86 -33.33 8.40
N ILE A 794 -15.73 -33.54 7.73
CA ILE A 794 -14.53 -32.69 7.87
C ILE A 794 -14.63 -31.58 6.82
N ILE A 795 -14.95 -30.36 7.24
CA ILE A 795 -15.28 -29.23 6.36
C ILE A 795 -14.16 -28.20 6.44
N PHE A 796 -13.67 -27.75 5.29
CA PHE A 796 -12.68 -26.68 5.23
C PHE A 796 -13.35 -25.35 4.87
N SER A 797 -12.77 -24.25 5.36
CA SER A 797 -13.10 -22.92 4.82
C SER A 797 -12.75 -22.86 3.33
N ASP A 798 -13.39 -21.95 2.61
CA ASP A 798 -13.07 -21.68 1.21
C ASP A 798 -11.64 -21.10 1.04
N SER A 799 -11.19 -21.02 -0.22
CA SER A 799 -9.95 -20.32 -0.56
C SER A 799 -10.13 -18.83 -0.31
N LEU A 800 -9.09 -18.15 0.16
CA LEU A 800 -9.18 -16.73 0.47
C LEU A 800 -9.31 -15.90 -0.80
N ASP A 801 -10.33 -15.04 -0.85
CA ASP A 801 -10.50 -13.98 -1.84
C ASP A 801 -10.83 -12.63 -1.16
N GLU A 802 -10.92 -11.57 -1.95
CA GLU A 802 -11.15 -10.21 -1.46
C GLU A 802 -12.52 -10.06 -0.78
N GLU A 803 -13.54 -10.77 -1.26
CA GLU A 803 -14.90 -10.73 -0.71
C GLU A 803 -14.93 -11.39 0.67
N MET A 804 -14.42 -12.62 0.77
CA MET A 804 -14.28 -13.35 2.02
C MET A 804 -13.45 -12.56 3.04
N PHE A 805 -12.35 -11.93 2.61
CA PHE A 805 -11.54 -11.09 3.49
C PHE A 805 -12.34 -9.87 4.01
N LYS A 806 -13.07 -9.18 3.13
CA LYS A 806 -13.89 -8.01 3.49
C LYS A 806 -15.01 -8.36 4.48
N GLU A 807 -15.65 -9.51 4.32
CA GLU A 807 -16.69 -9.98 5.24
C GLU A 807 -16.12 -10.27 6.63
N GLY A 808 -15.06 -11.07 6.74
CA GLY A 808 -14.60 -11.55 8.05
C GLY A 808 -13.64 -10.64 8.81
N SER A 809 -12.98 -9.68 8.14
CA SER A 809 -11.98 -8.79 8.78
C SER A 809 -12.57 -7.74 9.73
N ARG A 810 -13.90 -7.50 9.70
CA ARG A 810 -14.60 -6.49 10.51
C ARG A 810 -14.58 -6.73 12.01
N ARG A 811 -14.28 -7.95 12.45
CA ARG A 811 -14.17 -8.32 13.88
C ARG A 811 -12.75 -8.21 14.44
N GLY A 812 -11.78 -7.79 13.63
CA GLY A 812 -10.39 -7.67 14.05
C GLY A 812 -10.20 -6.71 15.22
N SER A 813 -9.52 -7.19 16.27
CA SER A 813 -9.18 -6.38 17.46
C SER A 813 -7.70 -5.99 17.51
N ILE A 814 -6.83 -6.66 16.73
CA ILE A 814 -5.37 -6.47 16.72
C ILE A 814 -4.78 -6.49 15.31
N ASP A 815 -3.69 -5.75 15.10
CA ASP A 815 -3.05 -5.59 13.78
C ASP A 815 -1.76 -6.43 13.63
N GLN A 816 -1.95 -7.72 13.30
CA GLN A 816 -0.88 -8.73 13.11
C GLN A 816 -0.37 -8.80 11.65
N CYS A 817 0.51 -9.77 11.34
CA CYS A 817 0.90 -10.07 9.95
C CYS A 817 -0.29 -10.59 9.13
N PHE A 818 -0.25 -10.39 7.80
CA PHE A 818 -1.37 -10.69 6.90
C PHE A 818 -1.91 -12.14 7.00
N PRO A 819 -1.08 -13.20 7.02
CA PRO A 819 -1.57 -14.58 7.18
C PRO A 819 -2.33 -14.82 8.50
N SER A 820 -1.96 -14.11 9.57
CA SER A 820 -2.67 -14.21 10.85
C SER A 820 -4.03 -13.54 10.77
N LYS A 821 -4.11 -12.35 10.16
CA LYS A 821 -5.37 -11.64 9.92
C LYS A 821 -6.35 -12.44 9.08
N ALA A 822 -5.84 -13.13 8.05
CA ALA A 822 -6.66 -13.98 7.18
C ALA A 822 -7.41 -15.08 7.96
N SER A 823 -6.97 -15.44 9.16
CA SER A 823 -7.64 -16.44 9.98
C SER A 823 -9.05 -16.02 10.43
N LEU A 824 -9.30 -14.72 10.61
CA LEU A 824 -10.64 -14.20 10.95
C LEU A 824 -11.65 -14.45 9.82
N PRO A 825 -11.38 -14.07 8.55
CA PRO A 825 -12.14 -14.51 7.37
C PRO A 825 -12.40 -16.02 7.30
N HIS A 826 -11.41 -16.86 7.55
CA HIS A 826 -11.60 -18.32 7.50
C HIS A 826 -12.55 -18.83 8.59
N VAL A 827 -12.45 -18.30 9.81
CA VAL A 827 -13.38 -18.63 10.90
C VAL A 827 -14.78 -18.08 10.61
N HIS A 828 -14.88 -16.85 10.10
CA HIS A 828 -16.16 -16.26 9.65
C HIS A 828 -16.86 -17.14 8.60
N ASN A 829 -16.14 -17.54 7.55
CA ASN A 829 -16.67 -18.42 6.51
C ASN A 829 -17.19 -19.74 7.08
N LEU A 830 -16.48 -20.35 8.04
CA LEU A 830 -16.94 -21.56 8.71
C LEU A 830 -18.22 -21.34 9.53
N ILE A 831 -18.37 -20.22 10.22
CA ILE A 831 -19.53 -19.91 11.08
C ILE A 831 -20.79 -19.59 10.25
N TYR A 832 -20.64 -18.79 9.19
CA TYR A 832 -21.77 -18.20 8.48
C TYR A 832 -22.12 -18.90 7.17
N HIS A 833 -21.13 -19.48 6.49
CA HIS A 833 -21.31 -20.08 5.16
C HIS A 833 -21.18 -21.60 5.16
N LYS A 834 -20.63 -22.19 6.23
CA LYS A 834 -20.53 -23.64 6.40
C LYS A 834 -21.42 -24.10 7.55
N ASN A 835 -22.01 -25.28 7.40
CA ASN A 835 -22.84 -25.88 8.44
C ASN A 835 -21.96 -26.80 9.30
N VAL A 836 -21.30 -26.23 10.31
CA VAL A 836 -20.42 -26.93 11.26
C VAL A 836 -20.99 -26.80 12.67
N ASN A 837 -20.66 -27.75 13.55
CA ASN A 837 -20.99 -27.67 14.98
C ASN A 837 -19.76 -27.75 15.88
N MET A 838 -18.57 -27.86 15.28
CA MET A 838 -17.29 -27.77 15.95
C MET A 838 -16.32 -27.06 15.03
N ILE A 839 -15.54 -26.11 15.53
CA ILE A 839 -14.41 -25.53 14.81
C ILE A 839 -13.13 -26.01 15.50
N PHE A 840 -12.26 -26.68 14.75
CA PHE A 840 -10.99 -27.17 15.22
C PHE A 840 -9.85 -26.29 14.68
N LEU A 841 -9.31 -25.43 15.55
CA LEU A 841 -8.21 -24.53 15.24
C LEU A 841 -7.13 -24.65 16.35
N PRO A 842 -6.21 -25.61 16.25
CA PRO A 842 -5.24 -25.89 17.30
C PRO A 842 -4.12 -24.84 17.40
N ILE A 843 -3.59 -24.68 18.62
CA ILE A 843 -2.39 -23.89 18.92
C ILE A 843 -1.16 -24.79 18.73
N ILE A 844 -0.52 -24.70 17.57
CA ILE A 844 0.66 -25.51 17.23
C ILE A 844 1.93 -24.84 17.79
N ILE A 845 2.55 -25.45 18.80
CA ILE A 845 3.74 -24.92 19.47
C ILE A 845 5.01 -25.15 18.64
N ASP A 846 5.17 -26.37 18.13
CA ASP A 846 6.34 -26.81 17.36
C ASP A 846 5.90 -27.63 16.14
N LEU A 847 6.84 -27.90 15.23
CA LEU A 847 6.59 -28.61 13.98
C LEU A 847 7.55 -29.79 13.83
N PRO A 848 7.17 -30.87 13.12
CA PRO A 848 8.11 -31.90 12.72
C PRO A 848 9.21 -31.31 11.83
N THR A 849 10.46 -31.73 12.04
CA THR A 849 11.61 -31.27 11.26
C THR A 849 12.43 -32.44 10.76
N SER A 850 12.98 -32.29 9.56
CA SER A 850 14.01 -33.19 8.99
C SER A 850 15.40 -32.53 9.00
N LEU A 851 15.52 -31.31 9.50
CA LEU A 851 16.78 -30.59 9.58
C LEU A 851 17.60 -31.05 10.79
N GLU A 852 18.92 -31.04 10.63
CA GLU A 852 19.86 -31.41 11.67
C GLU A 852 20.62 -30.18 12.19
N GLY A 853 21.09 -30.25 13.44
CA GLY A 853 21.85 -29.15 14.04
C GLY A 853 21.04 -27.89 14.33
N THR A 854 19.70 -27.96 14.31
CA THR A 854 18.82 -26.85 14.68
C THR A 854 18.76 -26.67 16.20
N VAL A 855 18.61 -25.43 16.67
CA VAL A 855 18.43 -25.13 18.10
C VAL A 855 17.04 -25.57 18.57
N ASP A 856 16.00 -25.30 17.77
CA ASP A 856 14.63 -25.70 18.04
C ASP A 856 13.79 -25.76 16.74
N ARG A 857 12.52 -26.16 16.85
CA ARG A 857 11.58 -26.36 15.73
C ARG A 857 10.23 -25.66 15.99
N LEU A 858 10.27 -24.51 16.66
CA LEU A 858 9.08 -23.79 17.13
C LEU A 858 8.31 -23.12 15.97
N ALA A 859 6.99 -23.08 16.14
CA ALA A 859 6.12 -22.20 15.38
C ALA A 859 6.32 -20.72 15.78
N CYS A 860 5.84 -19.81 14.95
CA CYS A 860 5.86 -18.38 15.26
C CYS A 860 4.93 -18.07 16.45
N PRO A 861 5.33 -17.25 17.44
CA PRO A 861 4.46 -16.86 18.55
C PRO A 861 3.16 -16.18 18.09
N THR A 862 3.21 -15.37 17.03
CA THR A 862 2.00 -14.79 16.42
C THR A 862 1.04 -15.89 15.97
N VAL A 863 1.57 -16.93 15.30
CA VAL A 863 0.79 -18.08 14.83
C VAL A 863 0.24 -18.91 15.99
N GLN A 864 1.00 -19.05 17.07
CA GLN A 864 0.54 -19.73 18.29
C GLN A 864 -0.62 -18.96 18.95
N ALA A 865 -0.60 -17.63 18.93
CA ALA A 865 -1.64 -16.80 19.54
C ALA A 865 -2.90 -16.65 18.66
N THR A 866 -2.80 -16.84 17.34
CA THR A 866 -3.92 -16.60 16.41
C THR A 866 -5.23 -17.33 16.78
N PRO A 867 -5.23 -18.62 17.18
CA PRO A 867 -6.46 -19.29 17.59
C PRO A 867 -7.24 -18.58 18.70
N GLU A 868 -6.54 -18.07 19.72
CA GLU A 868 -7.14 -17.31 20.84
C GLU A 868 -7.63 -15.93 20.40
N VAL A 869 -6.84 -15.26 19.55
CA VAL A 869 -7.22 -13.97 18.97
C VAL A 869 -8.50 -14.10 18.15
N CYS A 870 -8.61 -15.14 17.32
CA CYS A 870 -9.81 -15.44 16.57
C CYS A 870 -10.99 -15.71 17.51
N LYS A 871 -10.81 -16.53 18.54
CA LYS A 871 -11.87 -16.80 19.53
C LYS A 871 -12.38 -15.51 20.16
N ALA A 872 -11.49 -14.67 20.66
CA ALA A 872 -11.83 -13.40 21.30
C ALA A 872 -12.60 -12.45 20.37
N ALA A 873 -12.29 -12.45 19.07
CA ALA A 873 -12.99 -11.62 18.08
C ALA A 873 -14.46 -12.00 17.89
N PHE A 874 -14.83 -13.26 18.13
CA PHE A 874 -16.21 -13.76 18.00
C PHE A 874 -16.92 -13.95 19.35
N THR A 875 -16.30 -13.55 20.47
CA THR A 875 -16.89 -13.61 21.82
C THR A 875 -16.89 -12.26 22.55
N ARG A 876 -16.38 -11.20 21.93
CA ARG A 876 -16.24 -9.87 22.56
C ARG A 876 -17.57 -9.19 22.89
N ASP A 877 -18.45 -9.09 21.89
CA ASP A 877 -19.76 -8.41 22.05
C ASP A 877 -20.83 -9.43 22.48
N ASN A 878 -20.85 -10.58 21.80
CA ASN A 878 -21.72 -11.71 22.06
C ASN A 878 -20.97 -13.00 21.73
N ASP A 879 -21.33 -14.11 22.37
CA ASP A 879 -20.71 -15.41 22.10
C ASP A 879 -21.37 -16.06 20.87
N VAL A 880 -20.84 -15.72 19.68
CA VAL A 880 -21.35 -16.21 18.40
C VAL A 880 -21.25 -17.74 18.29
N PHE A 881 -20.24 -18.34 18.93
CA PHE A 881 -20.07 -19.79 18.93
C PHE A 881 -21.21 -20.46 19.72
N LEU A 882 -21.49 -19.95 20.92
CA LEU A 882 -22.59 -20.45 21.76
C LEU A 882 -23.96 -20.28 21.07
N GLU A 883 -24.23 -19.09 20.51
CA GLU A 883 -25.48 -18.80 19.80
C GLU A 883 -25.76 -19.74 18.63
N ARG A 884 -24.70 -20.15 17.92
CA ARG A 884 -24.80 -21.05 16.77
C ARG A 884 -24.60 -22.52 17.13
N GLY A 885 -24.40 -22.85 18.41
CA GLY A 885 -24.15 -24.22 18.87
C GLY A 885 -22.87 -24.81 18.28
N ILE A 886 -21.83 -24.00 18.15
CA ILE A 886 -20.52 -24.38 17.64
C ILE A 886 -19.55 -24.52 18.82
N ASP A 887 -18.97 -25.71 18.99
CA ASP A 887 -17.86 -25.90 19.92
C ASP A 887 -16.55 -25.40 19.28
N TYR A 888 -15.98 -24.31 19.78
CA TYR A 888 -14.64 -23.85 19.37
C TYR A 888 -13.58 -24.64 20.16
N VAL A 889 -12.69 -25.34 19.43
CA VAL A 889 -11.73 -26.32 19.97
C VAL A 889 -10.30 -26.00 19.52
N GLU A 890 -9.52 -25.49 20.46
CA GLU A 890 -8.19 -24.91 20.27
C GLU A 890 -7.10 -25.56 21.14
N PRO A 891 -6.88 -26.89 21.07
CA PRO A 891 -5.89 -27.53 21.93
C PRO A 891 -4.47 -27.03 21.62
N VAL A 892 -3.65 -26.98 22.66
CA VAL A 892 -2.20 -26.74 22.54
C VAL A 892 -1.51 -28.05 22.14
N LEU A 893 -0.81 -28.05 21.00
CA LEU A 893 -0.22 -29.23 20.40
C LEU A 893 1.29 -29.08 20.17
N ASN A 894 2.05 -30.08 20.60
CA ASN A 894 3.46 -30.25 20.31
C ASN A 894 3.65 -31.33 19.24
N MET A 895 3.62 -30.94 17.97
CA MET A 895 3.74 -31.87 16.84
C MET A 895 5.12 -32.53 16.75
N GLY A 896 6.16 -31.90 17.30
CA GLY A 896 7.53 -32.42 17.33
C GLY A 896 7.79 -33.48 18.40
N ASP A 897 6.97 -33.53 19.46
CA ASP A 897 7.06 -34.48 20.57
C ASP A 897 5.88 -35.45 20.54
N ARG A 898 6.13 -36.68 20.07
CA ARG A 898 5.07 -37.69 19.85
C ARG A 898 4.37 -38.12 21.13
N ASP A 899 5.10 -38.23 22.25
CA ASP A 899 4.53 -38.70 23.51
C ASP A 899 3.64 -37.63 24.13
N LEU A 900 4.10 -36.36 24.08
CA LEU A 900 3.32 -35.23 24.53
C LEU A 900 2.08 -35.01 23.65
N LEU A 901 2.22 -35.13 22.33
CA LEU A 901 1.10 -35.07 21.38
C LEU A 901 0.06 -36.16 21.65
N GLU A 902 0.49 -37.40 21.93
CA GLU A 902 -0.43 -38.51 22.26
C GLU A 902 -1.33 -38.13 23.43
N ARG A 903 -0.74 -37.56 24.48
CA ARG A 903 -1.47 -37.10 25.66
C ARG A 903 -2.41 -35.94 25.34
N GLN A 904 -1.92 -34.89 24.67
CA GLN A 904 -2.71 -33.69 24.34
C GLN A 904 -3.94 -34.04 23.49
N MET A 905 -3.76 -34.86 22.46
CA MET A 905 -4.84 -35.30 21.57
C MET A 905 -5.85 -36.19 22.31
N LEU A 906 -5.38 -37.09 23.19
CA LEU A 906 -6.27 -37.89 24.03
C LEU A 906 -7.10 -37.02 24.98
N ASP A 907 -6.47 -36.05 25.67
CA ASP A 907 -7.15 -35.18 26.62
C ASP A 907 -8.22 -34.31 25.95
N CYS A 908 -7.96 -33.84 24.72
CA CYS A 908 -8.90 -33.11 23.90
C CYS A 908 -10.07 -34.00 23.43
N PHE A 909 -9.78 -35.04 22.66
CA PHE A 909 -10.82 -35.79 21.96
C PHE A 909 -11.55 -36.80 22.85
N LYS A 910 -10.99 -37.25 23.98
CA LYS A 910 -11.71 -38.15 24.90
C LYS A 910 -13.03 -37.54 25.39
N LYS A 911 -13.07 -36.22 25.64
CA LYS A 911 -14.30 -35.51 26.05
C LYS A 911 -15.30 -35.38 24.89
N ILE A 912 -14.78 -35.10 23.69
CA ILE A 912 -15.57 -34.83 22.49
C ILE A 912 -16.14 -36.13 21.90
N THR A 913 -15.30 -37.14 21.64
CA THR A 913 -15.65 -38.35 20.89
C THR A 913 -15.69 -39.63 21.73
N GLY A 914 -15.21 -39.59 22.97
CA GLY A 914 -15.15 -40.76 23.86
C GLY A 914 -14.08 -41.77 23.46
N ILE A 915 -13.03 -41.36 22.74
CA ILE A 915 -11.96 -42.25 22.27
C ILE A 915 -11.19 -42.92 23.41
N SER A 916 -10.80 -44.17 23.18
CA SER A 916 -9.88 -44.92 24.02
C SER A 916 -8.42 -44.56 23.74
N LYS A 917 -7.52 -44.92 24.66
CA LYS A 917 -6.08 -44.71 24.47
C LYS A 917 -5.52 -45.48 23.26
N SER A 918 -6.03 -46.68 23.00
CA SER A 918 -5.65 -47.50 21.83
C SER A 918 -6.13 -46.89 20.52
N GLU A 919 -7.37 -46.39 20.46
CA GLU A 919 -7.88 -45.68 19.27
C GLU A 919 -7.04 -44.41 19.00
N ASN A 920 -6.73 -43.64 20.05
CA ASN A 920 -5.90 -42.44 19.92
C ASN A 920 -4.52 -42.74 19.33
N ARG A 921 -3.83 -43.77 19.85
CA ARG A 921 -2.51 -44.16 19.36
C ARG A 921 -2.55 -44.58 17.89
N MET A 922 -3.51 -45.41 17.52
CA MET A 922 -3.68 -45.82 16.12
C MET A 922 -4.02 -44.64 15.20
N ALA A 923 -4.82 -43.67 15.68
CA ALA A 923 -5.14 -42.47 14.93
C ALA A 923 -3.91 -41.56 14.72
N LEU A 924 -3.00 -41.47 15.69
CA LEU A 924 -1.73 -40.75 15.53
C LEU A 924 -0.81 -41.41 14.51
N GLU A 925 -0.69 -42.74 14.54
CA GLU A 925 0.10 -43.49 13.56
C GLU A 925 -0.41 -43.24 12.13
N LYS A 926 -1.72 -43.29 11.94
CA LYS A 926 -2.39 -42.97 10.67
C LYS A 926 -2.19 -41.51 10.27
N GLY A 927 -2.28 -40.58 11.22
CA GLY A 927 -1.99 -39.16 11.02
C GLY A 927 -0.57 -38.92 10.51
N PHE A 928 0.45 -39.48 11.17
CA PHE A 928 1.84 -39.32 10.76
C PHE A 928 2.14 -40.03 9.43
N SER A 929 1.53 -41.19 9.17
CA SER A 929 1.63 -41.87 7.88
C SER A 929 1.06 -41.04 6.74
N ALA A 930 -0.09 -40.39 6.95
CA ALA A 930 -0.67 -39.47 5.96
C ALA A 930 0.22 -38.24 5.72
N LEU A 931 0.80 -37.66 6.77
CA LEU A 931 1.74 -36.54 6.65
C LEU A 931 3.02 -36.92 5.88
N GLN A 932 3.55 -38.12 6.15
CA GLN A 932 4.70 -38.66 5.42
C GLN A 932 4.36 -38.89 3.94
N SER A 933 3.20 -39.48 3.65
CA SER A 933 2.73 -39.72 2.28
C SER A 933 2.56 -38.42 1.49
N PHE A 934 2.02 -37.38 2.14
CA PHE A 934 1.92 -36.04 1.55
C PHE A 934 3.29 -35.45 1.24
N SER A 935 4.25 -35.55 2.16
CA SER A 935 5.61 -35.06 1.96
C SER A 935 6.32 -35.78 0.82
N LEU A 936 6.22 -37.11 0.75
CA LEU A 936 6.80 -37.92 -0.32
C LEU A 936 6.21 -37.56 -1.69
N SER A 937 4.89 -37.44 -1.80
CA SER A 937 4.24 -37.12 -3.08
C SER A 937 4.66 -35.77 -3.67
N GLN A 938 5.06 -34.81 -2.83
CA GLN A 938 5.58 -33.52 -3.29
C GLN A 938 7.01 -33.67 -3.79
N ARG A 939 7.84 -34.45 -3.10
CA ARG A 939 9.24 -34.71 -3.46
C ARG A 939 9.39 -35.54 -4.72
N GLU A 940 8.55 -36.55 -4.91
CA GLU A 940 8.52 -37.36 -6.15
C GLU A 940 8.29 -36.46 -7.38
N LYS A 941 7.30 -35.56 -7.30
CA LYS A 941 7.07 -34.58 -8.38
C LYS A 941 8.18 -33.54 -8.49
N GLY A 942 8.77 -33.13 -7.36
CA GLY A 942 9.94 -32.27 -7.35
C GLY A 942 11.09 -32.89 -8.13
N ARG A 943 11.32 -34.20 -7.96
CA ARG A 943 12.35 -34.96 -8.68
C ARG A 943 12.06 -34.97 -10.18
N GLU A 944 10.84 -35.29 -10.59
CA GLU A 944 10.42 -35.26 -12.00
C GLU A 944 10.70 -33.89 -12.65
N ILE A 945 10.44 -32.79 -11.94
CA ILE A 945 10.71 -31.43 -12.44
C ILE A 945 12.21 -31.17 -12.53
N ILE A 946 13.00 -31.52 -11.50
CA ILE A 946 14.46 -31.33 -11.55
C ILE A 946 15.06 -32.09 -12.74
N ASP A 947 14.71 -33.36 -12.93
CA ASP A 947 15.20 -34.16 -14.04
C ASP A 947 14.80 -33.53 -15.40
N MET A 948 13.58 -33.00 -15.51
CA MET A 948 13.13 -32.27 -16.71
C MET A 948 13.96 -31.01 -16.97
N LEU A 949 14.23 -30.20 -15.94
CA LEU A 949 15.00 -28.96 -16.05
C LEU A 949 16.44 -29.21 -16.53
N GLU A 950 17.10 -30.24 -15.97
CA GLU A 950 18.45 -30.66 -16.36
C GLU A 950 18.48 -31.14 -17.82
N ASN A 951 17.53 -32.01 -18.20
CA ASN A 951 17.45 -32.55 -19.56
C ASN A 951 17.14 -31.49 -20.62
N GLU A 952 16.22 -30.57 -20.33
CA GLU A 952 15.82 -29.49 -21.24
C GLU A 952 16.77 -28.27 -21.19
N ARG A 953 17.78 -28.27 -20.30
CA ARG A 953 18.75 -27.17 -20.09
C ARG A 953 18.06 -25.83 -19.89
N ARG A 954 17.04 -25.84 -19.06
CA ARG A 954 16.19 -24.70 -18.76
C ARG A 954 16.14 -24.46 -17.26
N ILE A 955 15.59 -23.33 -16.87
CA ILE A 955 15.50 -22.95 -15.46
C ILE A 955 14.11 -23.21 -14.87
N GLY A 956 14.08 -23.45 -13.55
CA GLY A 956 12.87 -23.51 -12.74
C GLY A 956 13.03 -22.66 -11.48
N LEU A 957 11.90 -22.22 -10.92
CA LEU A 957 11.92 -21.39 -9.71
C LEU A 957 11.59 -22.22 -8.49
N VAL A 958 12.28 -21.94 -7.39
CA VAL A 958 11.99 -22.48 -6.07
C VAL A 958 11.40 -21.39 -5.20
N LEU A 959 10.16 -21.60 -4.77
CA LEU A 959 9.51 -20.78 -3.77
C LEU A 959 10.15 -21.01 -2.40
N ILE A 960 10.97 -20.05 -1.98
CA ILE A 960 11.48 -19.94 -0.61
C ILE A 960 10.42 -19.19 0.20
N GLY A 961 9.36 -19.90 0.56
CA GLY A 961 8.20 -19.35 1.25
C GLY A 961 7.77 -20.24 2.41
N ARG A 962 6.89 -19.69 3.24
CA ARG A 962 6.17 -20.47 4.26
C ARG A 962 5.02 -21.27 3.63
N PRO A 963 4.59 -22.40 4.21
CA PRO A 963 3.59 -23.30 3.63
C PRO A 963 2.25 -22.64 3.25
N TYR A 964 1.83 -21.61 3.98
CA TYR A 964 0.61 -20.87 3.67
C TYR A 964 0.70 -20.01 2.40
N HIS A 965 1.91 -19.69 1.89
CA HIS A 965 2.06 -19.03 0.60
C HIS A 965 1.69 -19.93 -0.58
N ASN A 966 1.37 -21.20 -0.32
CA ASN A 966 0.77 -22.06 -1.33
C ASN A 966 -0.66 -21.64 -1.69
N ASP A 967 -1.32 -20.84 -0.83
CA ASP A 967 -2.62 -20.26 -1.13
C ASP A 967 -2.48 -19.05 -2.08
N PRO A 968 -3.14 -19.06 -3.26
CA PRO A 968 -3.18 -17.92 -4.18
C PRO A 968 -3.65 -16.60 -3.56
N GLY A 969 -4.51 -16.65 -2.54
CA GLY A 969 -4.97 -15.48 -1.80
C GLY A 969 -3.90 -14.87 -0.89
N LEU A 970 -2.93 -15.67 -0.43
CA LEU A 970 -1.81 -15.21 0.43
C LEU A 970 -0.52 -14.92 -0.35
N ASN A 971 -0.40 -15.39 -1.59
CA ASN A 971 0.71 -15.06 -2.50
C ASN A 971 0.32 -14.06 -3.60
N HIS A 972 -0.90 -13.52 -3.57
CA HIS A 972 -1.45 -12.55 -4.53
C HIS A 972 -1.43 -13.00 -6.00
N GLY A 973 -1.37 -14.30 -6.27
CA GLY A 973 -1.27 -14.84 -7.62
C GLY A 973 0.11 -14.67 -8.27
N ILE A 974 1.13 -14.23 -7.52
CA ILE A 974 2.51 -14.05 -8.03
C ILE A 974 3.02 -15.31 -8.74
N ILE A 975 2.76 -16.47 -8.13
CA ILE A 975 3.20 -17.77 -8.65
C ILE A 975 2.50 -18.10 -9.97
N GLU A 976 1.22 -17.76 -10.08
CA GLU A 976 0.45 -18.00 -11.30
C GLU A 976 0.97 -17.14 -12.46
N GLU A 977 1.31 -15.87 -12.21
CA GLU A 977 1.88 -14.98 -13.22
C GLU A 977 3.23 -15.50 -13.73
N ILE A 978 4.13 -15.94 -12.85
CA ILE A 978 5.42 -16.51 -13.25
C ILE A 978 5.22 -17.82 -14.02
N GLN A 979 4.26 -18.66 -13.63
CA GLN A 979 3.96 -19.89 -14.36
C GLN A 979 3.51 -19.60 -15.81
N LYS A 980 2.73 -18.52 -16.02
CA LYS A 980 2.28 -18.09 -17.36
C LYS A 980 3.43 -17.62 -18.25
N ASP A 981 4.49 -17.10 -17.66
CA ASP A 981 5.73 -16.78 -18.38
C ASP A 981 6.52 -18.02 -18.81
N GLY A 982 6.10 -19.20 -18.34
CA GLY A 982 6.58 -20.48 -18.82
C GLY A 982 7.63 -21.12 -17.93
N TYR A 983 7.64 -20.84 -16.62
CA TYR A 983 8.59 -21.46 -15.68
C TYR A 983 7.92 -22.51 -14.78
N PRO A 984 8.52 -23.71 -14.61
CA PRO A 984 8.11 -24.66 -13.59
C PRO A 984 8.42 -24.12 -12.19
N ILE A 985 7.54 -24.41 -11.23
CA ILE A 985 7.64 -23.92 -9.85
C ILE A 985 7.74 -25.09 -8.87
N LEU A 986 8.78 -25.07 -8.05
CA LEU A 986 8.96 -25.93 -6.88
C LEU A 986 8.72 -25.14 -5.59
N THR A 987 8.43 -25.82 -4.49
CA THR A 987 8.44 -25.26 -3.13
C THR A 987 9.60 -25.84 -2.34
N THR A 988 9.96 -25.20 -1.22
CA THR A 988 10.99 -25.73 -0.32
C THR A 988 10.68 -27.15 0.16
N ASP A 989 9.39 -27.46 0.43
CA ASP A 989 8.96 -28.78 0.90
C ASP A 989 8.96 -29.85 -0.23
N SER A 990 8.93 -29.44 -1.50
CA SER A 990 8.99 -30.36 -2.64
C SER A 990 10.41 -30.68 -3.12
N LEU A 991 11.44 -30.05 -2.55
CA LEU A 991 12.82 -30.32 -2.95
C LEU A 991 13.19 -31.79 -2.66
N PRO A 992 13.73 -32.52 -3.65
CA PRO A 992 14.15 -33.91 -3.48
C PRO A 992 15.19 -34.08 -2.38
N LEU A 993 15.05 -35.16 -1.61
CA LEU A 993 16.00 -35.59 -0.58
C LEU A 993 16.70 -36.90 -0.97
N ASP A 994 16.64 -37.29 -2.25
CA ASP A 994 17.30 -38.47 -2.76
C ASP A 994 18.82 -38.33 -2.62
N GLU A 995 19.47 -39.41 -2.16
CA GLU A 995 20.92 -39.43 -1.86
C GLU A 995 21.78 -39.01 -3.06
N ASP A 996 21.39 -39.37 -4.29
CA ASP A 996 22.15 -39.01 -5.48
C ASP A 996 22.13 -37.51 -5.79
N ILE A 997 21.04 -36.82 -5.46
CA ILE A 997 20.96 -35.36 -5.58
C ILE A 997 21.67 -34.70 -4.39
N LEU A 998 21.39 -35.15 -3.17
CA LEU A 998 22.01 -34.56 -1.97
C LEU A 998 23.54 -34.70 -1.99
N HIS A 999 24.07 -35.85 -2.43
CA HIS A 999 25.52 -36.04 -2.60
C HIS A 999 26.09 -35.12 -3.69
N ARG A 1000 25.39 -34.95 -4.82
CA ARG A 1000 25.82 -34.04 -5.89
C ARG A 1000 25.89 -32.57 -5.43
N LEU A 1001 24.92 -32.15 -4.61
CA LEU A 1001 24.81 -30.76 -4.18
C LEU A 1001 25.68 -30.44 -2.95
N PHE A 1002 25.76 -31.36 -1.97
CA PHE A 1002 26.36 -31.11 -0.65
C PHE A 1002 27.51 -32.06 -0.29
N GLY A 1003 27.75 -33.10 -1.10
CA GLY A 1003 28.66 -34.20 -0.74
C GLY A 1003 30.09 -33.75 -0.50
N GLU A 1004 30.59 -32.81 -1.29
CA GLU A 1004 31.95 -32.27 -1.15
C GLU A 1004 32.17 -31.60 0.22
N GLU A 1005 31.22 -30.77 0.67
CA GLU A 1005 31.33 -30.10 1.98
C GLU A 1005 31.13 -31.06 3.16
N VAL A 1006 30.27 -32.09 2.98
CA VAL A 1006 30.08 -33.16 3.97
C VAL A 1006 31.35 -34.00 4.12
N GLU A 1007 31.98 -34.39 3.01
CA GLU A 1007 33.23 -35.15 3.00
C GLU A 1007 34.39 -34.36 3.62
N ARG A 1008 34.42 -33.04 3.39
CA ARG A 1008 35.37 -32.09 4.02
C ARG A 1008 35.05 -31.78 5.48
N LYS A 1009 33.89 -32.22 5.99
CA LYS A 1009 33.40 -31.95 7.36
C LYS A 1009 33.17 -30.47 7.66
N GLU A 1010 32.88 -29.69 6.64
CA GLU A 1010 32.48 -28.27 6.79
C GLU A 1010 31.04 -28.20 7.32
N ILE A 1011 30.20 -29.14 6.91
CA ILE A 1011 28.84 -29.37 7.41
C ILE A 1011 28.67 -30.83 7.83
N LYS A 1012 27.74 -31.13 8.74
CA LYS A 1012 27.54 -32.50 9.26
C LYS A 1012 26.79 -33.41 8.30
N SER A 1013 25.84 -32.84 7.57
CA SER A 1013 25.00 -33.53 6.59
C SER A 1013 24.39 -32.51 5.62
N ALA A 1014 23.78 -32.98 4.53
CA ALA A 1014 23.04 -32.12 3.60
C ALA A 1014 21.84 -31.41 4.27
N MET A 1015 21.41 -31.87 5.44
CA MET A 1015 20.30 -31.29 6.21
C MET A 1015 20.77 -30.33 7.32
N ASP A 1016 22.07 -30.08 7.41
CA ASP A 1016 22.68 -29.18 8.39
C ASP A 1016 22.64 -27.71 7.91
N ILE A 1017 22.17 -26.82 8.78
CA ILE A 1017 22.15 -25.36 8.57
C ILE A 1017 22.95 -24.59 9.63
N SER A 1018 23.60 -25.28 10.56
CA SER A 1018 24.27 -24.67 11.71
C SER A 1018 25.53 -23.87 11.35
N ASP A 1019 26.07 -24.10 10.15
CA ASP A 1019 27.16 -23.34 9.54
C ASP A 1019 26.76 -21.89 9.23
N VAL A 1020 25.54 -21.67 8.77
CA VAL A 1020 25.02 -20.35 8.36
C VAL A 1020 24.03 -19.75 9.37
N TRP A 1021 23.34 -20.58 10.16
CA TRP A 1021 22.27 -20.13 11.06
C TRP A 1021 22.34 -20.75 12.45
N LYS A 1022 23.03 -20.05 13.36
CA LYS A 1022 23.23 -20.49 14.75
C LYS A 1022 22.00 -20.30 15.64
N ASN A 1023 21.08 -19.40 15.28
CA ASN A 1023 19.88 -19.06 16.06
C ASN A 1023 18.62 -19.75 15.47
N SER A 1024 18.73 -21.03 15.17
CA SER A 1024 17.74 -21.83 14.43
C SER A 1024 16.55 -22.30 15.28
N TYR A 1025 15.80 -21.35 15.86
CA TYR A 1025 14.65 -21.65 16.74
C TYR A 1025 13.34 -21.95 16.01
N SER A 1026 13.11 -21.40 14.82
CA SER A 1026 11.82 -21.49 14.13
C SER A 1026 11.90 -22.41 12.92
N GLU A 1027 11.09 -23.47 12.91
CA GLU A 1027 11.14 -24.50 11.86
C GLU A 1027 10.92 -23.93 10.46
N ASN A 1028 9.90 -23.09 10.30
CA ASN A 1028 9.60 -22.48 9.01
C ASN A 1028 10.74 -21.59 8.49
N SER A 1029 11.44 -20.87 9.38
CA SER A 1029 12.61 -20.07 9.02
C SER A 1029 13.81 -20.96 8.68
N ASN A 1030 14.02 -22.03 9.46
CA ASN A 1030 15.06 -23.02 9.23
C ASN A 1030 14.92 -23.68 7.85
N LYS A 1031 13.70 -24.04 7.45
CA LYS A 1031 13.41 -24.57 6.10
C LYS A 1031 13.75 -23.58 4.99
N LYS A 1032 13.38 -22.30 5.13
CA LYS A 1032 13.72 -21.27 4.13
C LYS A 1032 15.24 -21.18 3.92
N ILE A 1033 16.02 -21.23 5.00
CA ILE A 1033 17.49 -21.19 4.94
C ILE A 1033 18.05 -22.43 4.25
N TRP A 1034 17.55 -23.62 4.60
CA TRP A 1034 17.95 -24.86 3.92
C TRP A 1034 17.60 -24.83 2.42
N GLY A 1035 16.40 -24.35 2.06
CA GLY A 1035 16.00 -24.15 0.67
C GLY A 1035 16.94 -23.21 -0.09
N ALA A 1036 17.38 -22.12 0.54
CA ALA A 1036 18.38 -21.22 -0.04
C ALA A 1036 19.73 -21.91 -0.28
N LYS A 1037 20.20 -22.73 0.69
CA LYS A 1037 21.43 -23.53 0.51
C LYS A 1037 21.31 -24.50 -0.66
N TYR A 1038 20.17 -25.15 -0.81
CA TYR A 1038 19.90 -26.10 -1.90
C TYR A 1038 19.93 -25.38 -3.27
N VAL A 1039 19.18 -24.28 -3.39
CA VAL A 1039 19.08 -23.51 -4.64
C VAL A 1039 20.42 -22.91 -5.04
N ALA A 1040 21.20 -22.43 -4.08
CA ALA A 1040 22.56 -21.92 -4.32
C ALA A 1040 23.50 -22.95 -4.98
N ARG A 1041 23.23 -24.25 -4.80
CA ARG A 1041 24.07 -25.36 -5.30
C ARG A 1041 23.59 -25.94 -6.62
N HIS A 1042 22.40 -25.56 -7.11
CA HIS A 1042 21.81 -26.17 -8.29
C HIS A 1042 21.77 -25.19 -9.48
N PRO A 1043 22.41 -25.50 -10.63
CA PRO A 1043 22.58 -24.54 -11.74
C PRO A 1043 21.26 -24.14 -12.42
N ASN A 1044 20.30 -25.06 -12.53
CA ASN A 1044 18.98 -24.81 -13.13
C ASN A 1044 17.95 -24.16 -12.19
N LEU A 1045 18.26 -23.95 -10.90
CA LEU A 1045 17.28 -23.44 -9.93
C LEU A 1045 17.52 -21.96 -9.64
N VAL A 1046 16.41 -21.22 -9.60
CA VAL A 1046 16.38 -19.79 -9.25
C VAL A 1046 15.51 -19.61 -8.01
N ALA A 1047 15.92 -18.73 -7.10
CA ALA A 1047 15.19 -18.49 -5.86
C ALA A 1047 14.16 -17.37 -6.00
N LEU A 1048 12.93 -17.64 -5.55
CA LEU A 1048 11.89 -16.65 -5.33
C LEU A 1048 11.48 -16.65 -3.85
N ASP A 1049 11.88 -15.63 -3.09
CA ASP A 1049 11.68 -15.56 -1.65
C ASP A 1049 10.46 -14.70 -1.30
N LEU A 1050 9.47 -15.35 -0.66
CA LEU A 1050 8.21 -14.73 -0.25
C LEU A 1050 8.17 -14.53 1.26
N SER A 1051 7.73 -13.35 1.67
CA SER A 1051 7.34 -13.05 3.04
C SER A 1051 6.24 -12.00 3.08
N ASN A 1052 5.52 -11.97 4.20
CA ASN A 1052 4.46 -11.01 4.41
C ASN A 1052 4.91 -9.81 5.25
N PHE A 1053 4.26 -8.68 5.04
CA PHE A 1053 4.45 -7.51 5.87
C PHE A 1053 4.21 -7.84 7.35
N LYS A 1054 5.05 -7.27 8.23
CA LYS A 1054 5.13 -7.58 9.68
C LYS A 1054 5.56 -9.01 10.05
N CYS A 1055 6.20 -9.76 9.15
CA CYS A 1055 6.80 -11.05 9.52
C CYS A 1055 8.09 -10.88 10.34
N GLY A 1056 7.98 -10.87 11.68
CA GLY A 1056 9.12 -10.70 12.58
C GLY A 1056 10.16 -11.83 12.55
N HIS A 1057 9.77 -13.06 12.20
CA HIS A 1057 10.69 -14.21 12.13
C HIS A 1057 11.45 -14.30 10.80
N ASP A 1058 10.93 -13.72 9.72
CA ASP A 1058 11.62 -13.73 8.43
C ASP A 1058 12.61 -12.56 8.31
N SER A 1059 12.29 -11.41 8.90
CA SER A 1059 13.14 -10.21 8.83
C SER A 1059 14.62 -10.45 9.20
N PRO A 1060 14.98 -11.23 10.24
CA PRO A 1060 16.39 -11.52 10.55
C PRO A 1060 17.11 -12.39 9.52
N ILE A 1061 16.38 -13.18 8.72
CA ILE A 1061 16.98 -14.18 7.80
C ILE A 1061 17.06 -13.69 6.36
N TYR A 1062 16.50 -12.53 6.01
CA TYR A 1062 16.57 -11.97 4.65
C TYR A 1062 18.02 -11.80 4.18
N SER A 1063 18.84 -11.09 4.97
CA SER A 1063 20.26 -10.89 4.65
C SER A 1063 21.03 -12.20 4.55
N LEU A 1064 20.67 -13.20 5.36
CA LEU A 1064 21.32 -14.50 5.33
C LEU A 1064 21.00 -15.29 4.06
N ILE A 1065 19.71 -15.33 3.66
CA ILE A 1065 19.28 -15.97 2.41
C ILE A 1065 19.96 -15.30 1.22
N GLU A 1066 19.97 -13.97 1.22
CA GLU A 1066 20.65 -13.16 0.20
C GLU A 1066 22.15 -13.50 0.12
N ASP A 1067 22.86 -13.53 1.25
CA ASP A 1067 24.29 -13.84 1.30
C ASP A 1067 24.59 -15.26 0.79
N ILE A 1068 23.74 -16.25 1.13
CA ILE A 1068 23.86 -17.64 0.66
C ILE A 1068 23.77 -17.69 -0.87
N LEU A 1069 22.73 -17.12 -1.46
CA LEU A 1069 22.49 -17.18 -2.91
C LEU A 1069 23.49 -16.34 -3.71
N HIS A 1070 24.00 -15.25 -3.12
CA HIS A 1070 25.03 -14.43 -3.75
C HIS A 1070 26.39 -15.10 -3.80
N SER A 1071 26.72 -15.93 -2.82
CA SER A 1071 28.00 -16.66 -2.82
C SER A 1071 28.17 -17.55 -4.06
N SER A 1072 27.07 -18.01 -4.66
CA SER A 1072 27.03 -18.85 -5.86
C SER A 1072 26.64 -18.11 -7.14
N ASN A 1073 26.40 -16.79 -7.08
CA ASN A 1073 25.80 -15.99 -8.16
C ASN A 1073 24.45 -16.56 -8.68
N THR A 1074 23.69 -17.24 -7.83
CA THR A 1074 22.36 -17.74 -8.19
C THR A 1074 21.37 -16.57 -8.24
N PRO A 1075 20.56 -16.43 -9.31
CA PRO A 1075 19.54 -15.38 -9.35
C PRO A 1075 18.56 -15.49 -8.18
N TYR A 1076 18.23 -14.34 -7.61
CA TYR A 1076 17.42 -14.22 -6.40
C TYR A 1076 16.47 -13.05 -6.53
N PHE A 1077 15.17 -13.30 -6.34
CA PHE A 1077 14.15 -12.27 -6.35
C PHE A 1077 13.28 -12.38 -5.09
N THR A 1078 12.84 -11.23 -4.58
CA THR A 1078 12.09 -11.16 -3.30
C THR A 1078 10.72 -10.57 -3.49
N PHE A 1079 9.76 -10.99 -2.66
CA PHE A 1079 8.48 -10.36 -2.38
C PHE A 1079 8.25 -10.40 -0.85
N HIS A 1080 8.86 -9.48 -0.11
CA HIS A 1080 8.81 -9.43 1.36
C HIS A 1080 7.72 -8.51 1.92
N ASP A 1081 6.98 -7.87 1.04
CA ASP A 1081 6.02 -6.79 1.28
C ASP A 1081 4.57 -7.21 1.03
N ILE A 1082 4.28 -8.52 1.00
CA ILE A 1082 2.93 -9.03 0.74
C ILE A 1082 2.03 -8.77 1.95
N ASP A 1083 1.00 -7.94 1.79
CA ASP A 1083 0.00 -7.64 2.82
C ASP A 1083 -1.44 -7.85 2.34
N GLU A 1084 -2.44 -7.43 3.10
CA GLU A 1084 -3.85 -7.55 2.70
C GLU A 1084 -4.24 -6.71 1.48
N ASN A 1085 -3.43 -5.71 1.11
CA ASN A 1085 -3.64 -4.96 -0.13
C ASN A 1085 -3.07 -5.81 -1.27
N LYS A 1086 -3.85 -5.99 -2.35
CA LYS A 1086 -3.43 -6.73 -3.54
C LYS A 1086 -3.12 -5.76 -4.69
N PRO A 1087 -1.95 -5.10 -4.72
CA PRO A 1087 -1.57 -4.13 -5.73
C PRO A 1087 -1.17 -4.83 -7.04
N SER A 1088 -2.14 -5.41 -7.73
CA SER A 1088 -1.96 -6.26 -8.91
C SER A 1088 -1.09 -5.63 -9.99
N GLY A 1089 -1.26 -4.34 -10.26
CA GLY A 1089 -0.45 -3.61 -11.25
C GLY A 1089 1.05 -3.56 -10.88
N SER A 1090 1.38 -3.35 -9.61
CA SER A 1090 2.77 -3.33 -9.16
C SER A 1090 3.39 -4.73 -9.16
N ILE A 1091 2.62 -5.75 -8.80
CA ILE A 1091 3.08 -7.14 -8.82
C ILE A 1091 3.41 -7.55 -10.25
N LYS A 1092 2.54 -7.22 -11.20
CA LYS A 1092 2.74 -7.50 -12.62
C LYS A 1092 4.04 -6.90 -13.16
N ILE A 1093 4.33 -5.62 -12.86
CA ILE A 1093 5.58 -4.96 -13.28
C ILE A 1093 6.83 -5.66 -12.72
N ARG A 1094 6.77 -6.13 -11.46
CA ARG A 1094 7.87 -6.89 -10.85
C ARG A 1094 8.07 -8.24 -11.55
N VAL A 1095 6.99 -8.99 -11.80
CA VAL A 1095 7.05 -10.27 -12.51
C VAL A 1095 7.60 -10.10 -13.93
N GLU A 1096 7.17 -9.07 -14.67
CA GLU A 1096 7.70 -8.76 -16.01
C GLU A 1096 9.20 -8.44 -15.97
N THR A 1097 9.65 -7.69 -14.96
CA THR A 1097 11.08 -7.39 -14.76
C THR A 1097 11.87 -8.67 -14.48
N ILE A 1098 11.35 -9.52 -13.58
CA ILE A 1098 11.94 -10.82 -13.25
C ILE A 1098 12.05 -11.68 -14.52
N ASN A 1099 10.98 -11.80 -15.30
CA ASN A 1099 10.95 -12.57 -16.55
C ASN A 1099 12.02 -12.12 -17.55
N TYR A 1100 12.24 -10.81 -17.69
CA TYR A 1100 13.30 -10.29 -18.56
C TYR A 1100 14.68 -10.81 -18.16
N PHE A 1101 15.02 -10.77 -16.86
CA PHE A 1101 16.32 -11.26 -16.37
C PHE A 1101 16.42 -12.79 -16.36
N LEU A 1102 15.32 -13.49 -16.09
CA LEU A 1102 15.27 -14.95 -16.17
C LEU A 1102 15.58 -15.44 -17.59
N LYS A 1103 15.06 -14.78 -18.62
CA LYS A 1103 15.39 -15.11 -20.03
C LYS A 1103 16.87 -14.94 -20.34
N GLN A 1104 17.48 -13.84 -19.90
CA GLN A 1104 18.91 -13.61 -20.08
C GLN A 1104 19.75 -14.67 -19.35
N TYR A 1105 19.38 -15.00 -18.11
CA TYR A 1105 20.08 -16.03 -17.33
C TYR A 1105 19.95 -17.42 -17.97
N GLU A 1106 18.77 -17.78 -18.48
CA GLU A 1106 18.58 -19.05 -19.18
C GLU A 1106 19.44 -19.13 -20.46
N ASP A 1107 19.54 -18.04 -21.22
CA ASP A 1107 20.40 -17.99 -22.41
C ASP A 1107 21.89 -18.14 -22.05
N GLU A 1108 22.33 -17.56 -20.93
CA GLU A 1108 23.68 -17.75 -20.40
C GLU A 1108 23.94 -19.17 -19.91
N LEU A 1109 22.96 -19.78 -19.22
CA LEU A 1109 23.03 -21.16 -18.77
C LEU A 1109 23.18 -22.11 -19.97
N LYS A 1110 22.38 -21.92 -21.04
CA LYS A 1110 22.50 -22.71 -22.28
C LYS A 1110 23.88 -22.57 -22.92
N LYS A 1111 24.45 -21.36 -22.94
CA LYS A 1111 25.82 -21.13 -23.43
C LYS A 1111 26.86 -21.86 -22.57
N ARG A 1112 26.68 -21.88 -21.24
CA ARG A 1112 27.57 -22.59 -20.31
C ARG A 1112 27.54 -24.10 -20.55
N TYR A 1113 26.35 -24.69 -20.63
CA TYR A 1113 26.22 -26.12 -20.97
C TYR A 1113 26.86 -26.46 -22.33
N ALA A 1114 26.68 -25.61 -23.35
CA ALA A 1114 27.30 -25.82 -24.65
C ALA A 1114 28.85 -25.80 -24.57
N LEU A 1115 29.41 -24.98 -23.69
CA LEU A 1115 30.85 -24.93 -23.44
C LEU A 1115 31.33 -26.17 -22.66
N GLU A 1116 30.59 -26.59 -21.64
CA GLU A 1116 30.89 -27.79 -20.84
C GLU A 1116 30.90 -29.05 -21.69
N ASP A 1117 29.88 -29.25 -22.54
CA ASP A 1117 29.83 -30.37 -23.50
C ASP A 1117 31.07 -30.37 -24.41
N ALA A 1118 31.45 -29.19 -24.91
CA ALA A 1118 32.61 -29.05 -25.79
C ALA A 1118 33.92 -29.38 -25.06
N LEU A 1119 34.03 -29.05 -23.77
CA LEU A 1119 35.18 -29.40 -22.93
C LEU A 1119 35.22 -30.90 -22.64
N GLU A 1120 34.10 -31.53 -22.31
CA GLU A 1120 34.03 -32.96 -22.00
C GLU A 1120 34.41 -33.81 -23.22
N VAL A 1121 33.96 -33.43 -24.42
CA VAL A 1121 34.38 -34.07 -25.68
C VAL A 1121 35.88 -33.95 -25.89
N ARG A 1122 36.48 -32.78 -25.60
CA ARG A 1122 37.94 -32.59 -25.71
C ARG A 1122 38.70 -33.38 -24.66
N LEU A 1123 38.18 -33.50 -23.44
CA LEU A 1123 38.80 -34.25 -22.35
C LEU A 1123 38.82 -35.75 -22.66
N LYS A 1124 37.70 -36.32 -23.13
CA LYS A 1124 37.63 -37.72 -23.60
C LYS A 1124 38.57 -38.00 -24.76
N ALA A 1125 38.70 -37.05 -25.70
CA ALA A 1125 39.67 -37.16 -26.80
C ALA A 1125 41.11 -37.20 -26.26
N TYR A 1126 41.44 -36.34 -25.30
CA TYR A 1126 42.76 -36.28 -24.68
C TYR A 1126 43.08 -37.53 -23.84
N GLU A 1127 42.11 -38.06 -23.08
CA GLU A 1127 42.24 -39.31 -22.34
C GLU A 1127 42.45 -40.52 -23.27
N ALA A 1128 41.77 -40.54 -24.41
CA ALA A 1128 41.97 -41.56 -25.44
C ALA A 1128 43.37 -41.46 -26.08
N GLU A 1129 43.86 -40.24 -26.34
CA GLU A 1129 45.22 -40.01 -26.81
C GLU A 1129 46.28 -40.45 -25.79
N LEU A 1130 46.08 -40.12 -24.50
CA LEU A 1130 46.96 -40.55 -23.41
C LEU A 1130 46.93 -42.06 -23.16
N SER A 1131 45.80 -42.72 -23.39
CA SER A 1131 45.68 -44.17 -23.26
C SER A 1131 46.27 -44.92 -24.46
N ALA A 1132 46.42 -44.25 -25.60
CA ALA A 1132 47.02 -44.79 -26.81
C ALA A 1132 48.54 -44.56 -26.91
N ALA A 1133 49.07 -43.59 -26.15
CA ALA A 1133 50.49 -43.32 -25.95
C ALA A 1133 51.08 -44.19 -24.83
#